data_AF-A0AA39WE79-F1
#
_entry.id   AF-A0AA39WE79-F1
#
_cell.length_a   1.000
_cell.length_b   1.000
_cell.length_c   1.000
_cell.angle_alpha   90.00
_cell.angle_beta   90.00
_cell.angle_gamma   90.00
#
_symmetry.space_group_name_H-M   'P 1'
#
loop_
_entity.id
_entity.type
_entity.pdbx_description
1 polymer ?
#
loop_
_entity_poly.entity_id
_entity_poly.type
_entity_poly.pdbx_seq_one_letter_code
_entity_poly.pdbx_strand_id
1 'polypeptide(L)'
;MSELSKNFETLQLHAGQEPDPTTNSRAVPIYATTSFVFNDSAHGARLFGLKEFGNIYSRIMNPTVDVFEKRIAALEGGVAALATSSGQAAQFLTIAALAHAGDNIVSTSNLYGGTYNQFKVLFPRLGITTKFVKGDKPEDLAAAIDDKTKAVYIESIGNPRYNVPDFEAIVAVAHEKGVPVVVDNTFGAGGYFVRPFDHGADIIVHSATKWIGGHGTTIGGVIVDSGRFDWGKNGARFPQFVEPSEGYHGLKFWETFGPISFIIRARVELLRDIGASLNPFAAQQLILGLETLSLRAERHAQNALALAKWLEASPYVSWVSYPGLESHPSHETAKKYLKRGFGGVLSFGVKGGGAAGSQIVDGFKLVSNLANVGDSKTLAIHPWTTTHEQLTDEEKVSSGVTEDLIRISVGTEHIDDIIADFEQSFKAASASSTEGDLTGVSQNFSAPPPEAPPINYPCHSPNYSTKPHSVTLRQQLSILAPHQTTTSNINAAKMNLLTTLLLLSTTALATSKPPPSTSLTLRIPASAALPNPNVLPPSTHATLSALNTFLSAPLSTQNTFVFNNVTTGSYLLDVFCATHAFAPLRVDVSISAQPDVTLLVRAWETYRGNDWDNKGEAAVVGEGNVFEGRVIGGKGYFMERSKFNAFAILKNPMILLGLVSMCVFLGLPYLVDNMDPEMRAEWEERQKSNPMNGIMGAATGQSGAPGGFDMAAFLAGSAKKEDSAPEAIASGSSKGSGNGGDGCSTRNR
;
A
#
# COMPACT_ATOMS: atom_id res chain seq x y z
N MET A 1 -0.49 -30.57 -16.34
CA MET A 1 -0.84 -29.66 -17.46
C MET A 1 0.36 -29.08 -18.22
N SER A 2 1.48 -28.68 -17.59
CA SER A 2 2.68 -28.18 -18.31
C SER A 2 3.32 -29.22 -19.25
N GLU A 3 3.13 -30.51 -18.98
CA GLU A 3 3.54 -31.59 -19.88
C GLU A 3 2.67 -31.69 -21.16
N LEU A 4 1.46 -31.12 -21.16
CA LEU A 4 0.50 -31.23 -22.26
C LEU A 4 0.58 -30.05 -23.24
N SER A 5 0.97 -28.86 -22.79
CA SER A 5 1.06 -27.67 -23.64
C SER A 5 2.04 -26.64 -23.07
N LYS A 6 2.82 -26.03 -23.96
CA LYS A 6 3.69 -24.87 -23.67
C LYS A 6 3.09 -23.55 -24.17
N ASN A 7 1.87 -23.57 -24.70
CA ASN A 7 1.22 -22.40 -25.30
C ASN A 7 0.62 -21.50 -24.22
N PHE A 8 0.87 -20.19 -24.34
CA PHE A 8 0.52 -19.19 -23.33
C PHE A 8 -0.98 -19.20 -22.98
N GLU A 9 -1.86 -19.25 -23.99
CA GLU A 9 -3.31 -19.17 -23.83
C GLU A 9 -3.87 -20.38 -23.08
N THR A 10 -3.21 -21.54 -23.18
CA THR A 10 -3.58 -22.74 -22.42
C THR A 10 -3.04 -22.66 -21.00
N LEU A 11 -1.79 -22.20 -20.85
CA LEU A 11 -1.14 -22.07 -19.53
C LEU A 11 -1.86 -21.07 -18.64
N GLN A 12 -2.33 -19.94 -19.19
CA GLN A 12 -3.03 -18.90 -18.41
C GLN A 12 -4.36 -19.39 -17.79
N LEU A 13 -4.93 -20.48 -18.32
CA LEU A 13 -6.16 -21.09 -17.82
C LEU A 13 -5.90 -22.27 -16.87
N HIS A 14 -4.79 -22.98 -17.03
CA HIS A 14 -4.62 -24.31 -16.42
C HIS A 14 -3.35 -24.48 -15.59
N ALA A 15 -2.32 -23.67 -15.80
CA ALA A 15 -1.09 -23.81 -15.03
C ALA A 15 -1.35 -23.56 -13.54
N GLY A 16 -0.73 -24.38 -12.69
CA GLY A 16 -0.83 -24.32 -11.24
C GLY A 16 -2.14 -24.84 -10.65
N GLN A 17 -3.12 -25.26 -11.45
CA GLN A 17 -4.44 -25.66 -10.98
C GLN A 17 -4.86 -27.03 -11.49
N GLU A 18 -5.34 -27.87 -10.58
CA GLU A 18 -6.14 -29.06 -10.87
C GLU A 18 -7.52 -28.91 -10.18
N PRO A 19 -8.58 -29.62 -10.63
CA PRO A 19 -9.85 -29.64 -9.90
C PRO A 19 -9.64 -30.01 -8.43
N ASP A 20 -10.35 -29.33 -7.53
CA ASP A 20 -10.25 -29.60 -6.10
C ASP A 20 -10.61 -31.09 -5.82
N PRO A 21 -9.71 -31.89 -5.21
CA PRO A 21 -9.92 -33.34 -5.10
C PRO A 21 -11.02 -33.73 -4.09
N THR A 22 -11.46 -32.79 -3.24
CA THR A 22 -12.48 -33.06 -2.22
C THR A 22 -13.89 -32.81 -2.75
N THR A 23 -14.04 -31.77 -3.58
CA THR A 23 -15.34 -31.24 -4.03
C THR A 23 -15.52 -31.30 -5.54
N ASN A 24 -14.45 -31.62 -6.30
CA ASN A 24 -14.37 -31.52 -7.75
C ASN A 24 -14.65 -30.10 -8.28
N SER A 25 -14.45 -29.05 -7.46
CA SER A 25 -14.57 -27.67 -7.93
C SER A 25 -13.59 -27.40 -9.07
N ARG A 26 -14.11 -26.95 -10.21
CA ARG A 26 -13.28 -26.54 -11.34
C ARG A 26 -12.70 -25.14 -11.18
N ALA A 27 -13.39 -24.25 -10.48
CA ALA A 27 -12.85 -22.94 -10.12
C ALA A 27 -11.91 -23.07 -8.92
N VAL A 28 -10.90 -22.20 -8.84
CA VAL A 28 -9.96 -22.15 -7.71
C VAL A 28 -10.74 -21.75 -6.44
N PRO A 29 -10.75 -22.57 -5.38
CA PRO A 29 -11.36 -22.18 -4.12
C PRO A 29 -10.61 -21.01 -3.47
N ILE A 30 -11.35 -20.17 -2.73
CA ILE A 30 -10.75 -19.10 -1.91
C ILE A 30 -10.51 -19.67 -0.51
N TYR A 31 -9.25 -19.96 -0.18
CA TYR A 31 -8.85 -20.39 1.16
C TYR A 31 -8.67 -19.17 2.06
N ALA A 32 -9.78 -18.56 2.49
CA ALA A 32 -9.83 -17.42 3.42
C ALA A 32 -9.53 -17.87 4.87
N THR A 33 -8.35 -18.47 5.07
CA THR A 33 -7.87 -18.95 6.37
C THR A 33 -6.52 -18.33 6.70
N THR A 34 -6.19 -18.30 7.98
CA THR A 34 -4.84 -17.93 8.44
C THR A 34 -3.94 -19.15 8.61
N SER A 35 -4.49 -20.27 9.07
CA SER A 35 -3.74 -21.40 9.62
C SER A 35 -4.22 -22.73 9.03
N PHE A 36 -3.33 -23.73 9.02
CA PHE A 36 -3.61 -25.06 8.50
C PHE A 36 -3.33 -26.11 9.57
N VAL A 37 -4.19 -27.13 9.66
CA VAL A 37 -4.05 -28.22 10.65
C VAL A 37 -2.91 -29.14 10.22
N PHE A 38 -2.05 -29.53 11.18
CA PHE A 38 -1.04 -30.56 10.95
C PHE A 38 -1.63 -31.96 11.20
N ASN A 39 -1.20 -32.95 10.41
CA ASN A 39 -1.56 -34.35 10.62
C ASN A 39 -1.15 -34.86 12.02
N ASP A 40 0.05 -34.47 12.46
CA ASP A 40 0.60 -34.75 13.78
C ASP A 40 1.75 -33.76 14.10
N SER A 41 2.32 -33.84 15.31
CA SER A 41 3.43 -32.96 15.73
C SER A 41 4.71 -33.16 14.90
N ALA A 42 4.96 -34.37 14.40
CA ALA A 42 6.14 -34.66 13.59
C ALA A 42 6.01 -34.06 12.17
N HIS A 43 4.81 -34.06 11.59
CA HIS A 43 4.49 -33.34 10.36
C HIS A 43 4.75 -31.84 10.53
N GLY A 44 4.23 -31.22 11.60
CA GLY A 44 4.53 -29.82 11.91
C GLY A 44 6.05 -29.54 11.99
N ALA A 45 6.80 -30.38 12.70
CA ALA A 45 8.26 -30.24 12.82
C ALA A 45 8.99 -30.34 11.46
N ARG A 46 8.55 -31.23 10.55
CA ARG A 46 9.14 -31.35 9.21
C ARG A 46 8.85 -30.12 8.34
N LEU A 47 7.64 -29.56 8.43
CA LEU A 47 7.28 -28.33 7.71
C LEU A 47 8.13 -27.13 8.17
N PHE A 48 8.24 -26.90 9.49
CA PHE A 48 9.07 -25.80 10.03
C PHE A 48 10.56 -25.99 9.76
N GLY A 49 11.03 -27.24 9.74
CA GLY A 49 12.41 -27.57 9.38
C GLY A 49 12.70 -27.58 7.88
N LEU A 50 11.73 -27.19 7.03
CA LEU A 50 11.81 -27.23 5.56
C LEU A 50 12.21 -28.60 4.99
N LYS A 51 11.90 -29.68 5.73
CA LYS A 51 12.13 -31.07 5.30
C LYS A 51 10.98 -31.62 4.45
N GLU A 52 9.85 -30.92 4.48
CA GLU A 52 8.64 -31.23 3.74
C GLU A 52 7.98 -29.91 3.32
N PHE A 53 7.51 -29.82 2.08
CA PHE A 53 6.74 -28.67 1.61
C PHE A 53 5.27 -28.82 2.02
N GLY A 54 4.68 -27.74 2.51
CA GLY A 54 3.27 -27.75 2.89
C GLY A 54 2.82 -26.43 3.50
N ASN A 55 1.52 -26.34 3.75
CA ASN A 55 0.92 -25.14 4.31
C ASN A 55 1.09 -25.11 5.83
N ILE A 56 1.61 -24.00 6.34
CA ILE A 56 1.76 -23.72 7.78
C ILE A 56 0.81 -22.58 8.15
N TYR A 57 1.02 -21.43 7.50
CA TYR A 57 0.32 -20.19 7.78
C TYR A 57 0.26 -19.32 6.52
N SER A 58 -0.88 -18.68 6.26
CA SER A 58 -1.16 -17.93 5.02
C SER A 58 -0.24 -16.74 4.75
N ARG A 59 0.45 -16.23 5.78
CA ARG A 59 1.47 -15.17 5.60
C ARG A 59 2.64 -15.61 4.71
N ILE A 60 2.94 -16.90 4.64
CA ILE A 60 4.05 -17.42 3.84
C ILE A 60 3.61 -18.35 2.70
N MET A 61 2.46 -19.01 2.83
CA MET A 61 1.90 -19.89 1.78
C MET A 61 0.41 -20.10 1.98
N ASN A 62 -0.37 -19.96 0.92
CA ASN A 62 -1.82 -20.19 0.90
C ASN A 62 -2.20 -20.88 -0.42
N PRO A 63 -3.07 -21.91 -0.44
CA PRO A 63 -3.36 -22.66 -1.66
C PRO A 63 -3.94 -21.82 -2.82
N THR A 64 -4.76 -20.80 -2.53
CA THR A 64 -5.27 -19.89 -3.58
C THR A 64 -4.13 -19.05 -4.17
N VAL A 65 -3.22 -18.57 -3.32
CA VAL A 65 -2.03 -17.80 -3.73
C VAL A 65 -1.04 -18.67 -4.50
N ASP A 66 -0.87 -19.93 -4.10
CA ASP A 66 0.02 -20.90 -4.75
C ASP A 66 -0.40 -21.19 -6.21
N VAL A 67 -1.71 -21.27 -6.49
CA VAL A 67 -2.19 -21.37 -7.89
C VAL A 67 -1.77 -20.15 -8.71
N PHE A 68 -1.91 -18.94 -8.16
CA PHE A 68 -1.48 -17.71 -8.83
C PHE A 68 0.03 -17.71 -9.09
N GLU A 69 0.84 -18.05 -8.08
CA GLU A 69 2.30 -18.13 -8.17
C GLU A 69 2.74 -19.14 -9.24
N LYS A 70 2.21 -20.37 -9.19
CA LYS A 70 2.55 -21.41 -10.18
C LYS A 70 2.13 -21.02 -11.59
N ARG A 71 0.97 -20.36 -11.73
CA ARG A 71 0.47 -19.92 -13.04
C ARG A 71 1.37 -18.88 -13.66
N ILE A 72 1.73 -17.82 -12.92
CA ILE A 72 2.60 -16.77 -13.47
C ILE A 72 4.02 -17.27 -13.70
N ALA A 73 4.55 -18.17 -12.87
CA ALA A 73 5.84 -18.82 -13.12
C ALA A 73 5.83 -19.56 -14.46
N ALA A 74 4.77 -20.31 -14.76
CA ALA A 74 4.63 -21.00 -16.03
C ALA A 74 4.51 -20.05 -17.24
N LEU A 75 3.82 -18.92 -17.09
CA LEU A 75 3.68 -17.91 -18.16
C LEU A 75 5.00 -17.22 -18.49
N GLU A 76 5.78 -16.84 -17.47
CA GLU A 76 7.10 -16.23 -17.65
C GLU A 76 8.19 -17.26 -18.01
N GLY A 77 7.94 -18.56 -17.83
CA GLY A 77 8.93 -19.61 -18.06
C GLY A 77 9.96 -19.74 -16.93
N GLY A 78 9.60 -19.34 -15.72
CA GLY A 78 10.38 -19.51 -14.49
C GLY A 78 10.14 -20.84 -13.80
N VAL A 79 10.93 -21.13 -12.77
CA VAL A 79 10.83 -22.37 -11.97
C VAL A 79 9.83 -22.24 -10.82
N ALA A 80 9.65 -21.03 -10.29
CA ALA A 80 8.74 -20.74 -9.18
C ALA A 80 8.50 -19.23 -9.05
N ALA A 81 7.45 -18.86 -8.31
CA ALA A 81 7.12 -17.47 -8.02
C ALA A 81 6.70 -17.26 -6.56
N LEU A 82 6.67 -15.99 -6.15
CA LEU A 82 6.29 -15.53 -4.82
C LEU A 82 5.42 -14.29 -4.93
N ALA A 83 4.16 -14.39 -4.54
CA ALA A 83 3.21 -13.30 -4.58
C ALA A 83 3.35 -12.40 -3.34
N THR A 84 3.19 -11.10 -3.54
CA THR A 84 3.36 -10.08 -2.51
C THR A 84 2.20 -9.09 -2.52
N SER A 85 2.08 -8.28 -1.47
CA SER A 85 0.99 -7.33 -1.30
C SER A 85 0.94 -6.21 -2.35
N SER A 86 2.02 -5.97 -3.10
CA SER A 86 2.10 -4.97 -4.17
C SER A 86 3.36 -5.16 -5.03
N GLY A 87 3.40 -4.57 -6.24
CA GLY A 87 4.62 -4.56 -7.06
C GLY A 87 5.83 -3.94 -6.34
N GLN A 88 5.61 -2.88 -5.57
CA GLN A 88 6.65 -2.26 -4.73
C GLN A 88 7.19 -3.22 -3.67
N ALA A 89 6.34 -4.08 -3.10
CA ALA A 89 6.77 -5.12 -2.18
C ALA A 89 7.55 -6.24 -2.91
N ALA A 90 7.15 -6.64 -4.12
CA ALA A 90 7.90 -7.62 -4.91
C ALA A 90 9.33 -7.12 -5.21
N GLN A 91 9.47 -5.88 -5.66
CA GLN A 91 10.76 -5.23 -5.86
C GLN A 91 11.55 -5.14 -4.55
N PHE A 92 10.93 -4.67 -3.47
CA PHE A 92 11.59 -4.52 -2.19
C PHE A 92 12.17 -5.83 -1.66
N LEU A 93 11.34 -6.90 -1.62
CA LEU A 93 11.78 -8.20 -1.12
C LEU A 93 12.85 -8.82 -2.02
N THR A 94 12.80 -8.58 -3.34
CA THR A 94 13.84 -9.02 -4.28
C THR A 94 15.19 -8.38 -3.94
N ILE A 95 15.25 -7.06 -3.83
CA ILE A 95 16.51 -6.37 -3.51
C ILE A 95 16.97 -6.69 -2.09
N ALA A 96 16.07 -6.75 -1.11
CA ALA A 96 16.41 -7.13 0.27
C ALA A 96 16.89 -8.58 0.41
N ALA A 97 16.50 -9.48 -0.50
CA ALA A 97 17.05 -10.84 -0.56
C ALA A 97 18.48 -10.86 -1.14
N LEU A 98 18.85 -9.89 -1.98
CA LEU A 98 20.15 -9.86 -2.66
C LEU A 98 21.19 -8.99 -1.95
N ALA A 99 20.76 -7.87 -1.36
CA ALA A 99 21.61 -6.81 -0.83
C ALA A 99 21.34 -6.52 0.65
N HIS A 100 22.42 -6.20 1.37
CA HIS A 100 22.40 -5.79 2.77
C HIS A 100 23.02 -4.40 2.96
N ALA A 101 23.02 -3.90 4.20
CA ALA A 101 23.66 -2.64 4.53
C ALA A 101 25.15 -2.65 4.11
N GLY A 102 25.55 -1.63 3.35
CA GLY A 102 26.88 -1.49 2.77
C GLY A 102 27.00 -1.94 1.32
N ASP A 103 25.99 -2.65 0.78
CA ASP A 103 25.96 -3.09 -0.61
C ASP A 103 25.39 -2.02 -1.57
N ASN A 104 25.51 -2.28 -2.86
CA ASN A 104 24.86 -1.47 -3.89
C ASN A 104 24.16 -2.31 -4.97
N ILE A 105 23.26 -1.67 -5.71
CA ILE A 105 22.75 -2.16 -6.98
C ILE A 105 23.07 -1.17 -8.09
N VAL A 106 23.11 -1.64 -9.34
CA VAL A 106 23.21 -0.81 -10.53
C VAL A 106 21.84 -0.81 -11.20
N SER A 107 21.35 0.37 -11.58
CA SER A 107 20.05 0.50 -12.24
C SER A 107 20.10 1.56 -13.32
N THR A 108 19.30 1.41 -14.37
CA THR A 108 19.03 2.53 -15.28
C THR A 108 18.23 3.62 -14.54
N SER A 109 18.22 4.83 -15.08
CA SER A 109 17.32 5.91 -14.66
C SER A 109 15.93 5.84 -15.30
N ASN A 110 15.73 4.97 -16.28
CA ASN A 110 14.47 4.82 -17.03
C ASN A 110 13.52 3.90 -16.26
N LEU A 111 13.03 4.38 -15.13
CA LEU A 111 12.24 3.62 -14.17
C LEU A 111 10.88 4.28 -13.91
N TYR A 112 9.94 3.48 -13.45
CA TYR A 112 8.78 3.94 -12.72
C TYR A 112 9.20 4.85 -11.55
N GLY A 113 8.55 6.02 -11.43
CA GLY A 113 8.90 7.00 -10.39
C GLY A 113 8.87 6.44 -8.96
N GLY A 114 7.95 5.52 -8.65
CA GLY A 114 7.92 4.85 -7.34
C GLY A 114 9.15 3.96 -7.11
N THR A 115 9.57 3.20 -8.13
CA THR A 115 10.79 2.38 -8.13
C THR A 115 12.03 3.26 -7.94
N TYR A 116 12.14 4.35 -8.71
CA TYR A 116 13.23 5.32 -8.58
C TYR A 116 13.29 5.92 -7.18
N ASN A 117 12.15 6.33 -6.63
CA ASN A 117 12.07 6.87 -5.27
C ASN A 117 12.43 5.81 -4.21
N GLN A 118 11.99 4.55 -4.38
CA GLN A 118 12.36 3.46 -3.49
C GLN A 118 13.89 3.29 -3.45
N PHE A 119 14.54 3.29 -4.63
CA PHE A 119 16.00 3.17 -4.79
C PHE A 119 16.79 4.39 -4.31
N LYS A 120 16.31 5.61 -4.57
CA LYS A 120 16.99 6.87 -4.22
C LYS A 120 16.79 7.29 -2.76
N VAL A 121 15.65 6.96 -2.15
CA VAL A 121 15.24 7.52 -0.85
C VAL A 121 15.09 6.44 0.23
N LEU A 122 14.41 5.33 -0.06
CA LEU A 122 14.15 4.31 0.96
C LEU A 122 15.37 3.43 1.23
N PHE A 123 15.94 2.82 0.19
CA PHE A 123 17.06 1.88 0.35
C PHE A 123 18.29 2.47 1.03
N PRO A 124 18.70 3.74 0.77
CA PRO A 124 19.84 4.33 1.47
C PRO A 124 19.64 4.42 3.00
N ARG A 125 18.39 4.52 3.47
CA ARG A 125 18.07 4.47 4.91
C ARG A 125 18.26 3.08 5.51
N LEU A 126 18.24 2.05 4.69
CA LEU A 126 18.55 0.66 5.03
C LEU A 126 20.02 0.30 4.72
N GLY A 127 20.83 1.29 4.36
CA GLY A 127 22.25 1.11 4.03
C GLY A 127 22.52 0.50 2.65
N ILE A 128 21.51 0.34 1.80
CA ILE A 128 21.67 -0.16 0.42
C ILE A 128 21.65 1.04 -0.53
N THR A 129 22.67 1.17 -1.38
CA THR A 129 22.77 2.30 -2.31
C THR A 129 22.48 1.89 -3.76
N THR A 130 22.06 2.84 -4.60
CA THR A 130 21.81 2.59 -6.02
C THR A 130 22.73 3.47 -6.87
N LYS A 131 23.43 2.87 -7.81
CA LYS A 131 24.20 3.56 -8.84
C LYS A 131 23.34 3.68 -10.10
N PHE A 132 22.81 4.89 -10.33
CA PHE A 132 21.99 5.16 -11.51
C PHE A 132 22.85 5.42 -12.74
N VAL A 133 22.60 4.66 -13.81
CA VAL A 133 23.18 4.83 -15.13
C VAL A 133 22.17 5.54 -16.04
N LYS A 134 22.64 6.51 -16.83
CA LYS A 134 21.80 7.19 -17.82
C LYS A 134 21.66 6.31 -19.07
N GLY A 135 20.43 5.95 -19.42
CA GLY A 135 20.15 5.03 -20.52
C GLY A 135 20.32 3.55 -20.12
N ASP A 136 20.44 2.68 -21.12
CA ASP A 136 20.44 1.22 -20.99
C ASP A 136 21.59 0.54 -21.75
N LYS A 137 22.67 1.29 -22.00
CA LYS A 137 23.87 0.77 -22.65
C LYS A 137 24.57 -0.28 -21.78
N PRO A 138 24.86 -1.48 -22.31
CA PRO A 138 25.55 -2.53 -21.56
C PRO A 138 26.90 -2.08 -20.98
N GLU A 139 27.69 -1.32 -21.74
CA GLU A 139 29.00 -0.83 -21.31
C GLU A 139 28.93 0.10 -20.09
N ASP A 140 27.92 0.96 -20.02
CA ASP A 140 27.76 1.91 -18.91
C ASP A 140 27.27 1.18 -17.64
N LEU A 141 26.39 0.19 -17.80
CA LEU A 141 25.98 -0.70 -16.71
C LEU A 141 27.17 -1.52 -16.19
N ALA A 142 27.95 -2.11 -17.10
CA ALA A 142 29.15 -2.86 -16.76
C ALA A 142 30.15 -2.00 -15.99
N ALA A 143 30.41 -0.77 -16.42
CA ALA A 143 31.33 0.16 -15.76
C ALA A 143 30.91 0.52 -14.33
N ALA A 144 29.61 0.52 -14.02
CA ALA A 144 29.09 0.83 -12.69
C ALA A 144 29.19 -0.34 -11.68
N ILE A 145 29.34 -1.59 -12.16
CA ILE A 145 29.42 -2.79 -11.31
C ILE A 145 30.78 -2.87 -10.59
N ASP A 146 30.73 -3.01 -9.26
CA ASP A 146 31.86 -3.27 -8.37
C ASP A 146 31.68 -4.55 -7.52
N ASP A 147 32.62 -4.79 -6.60
CA ASP A 147 32.62 -5.98 -5.73
C ASP A 147 31.44 -6.03 -4.74
N LYS A 148 30.76 -4.90 -4.53
CA LYS A 148 29.60 -4.79 -3.64
C LYS A 148 28.27 -4.75 -4.39
N THR A 149 28.29 -4.72 -5.73
CA THR A 149 27.07 -4.75 -6.54
C THR A 149 26.35 -6.09 -6.41
N LYS A 150 25.05 -6.07 -6.12
CA LYS A 150 24.23 -7.29 -5.89
C LYS A 150 23.17 -7.56 -6.95
N ALA A 151 22.85 -6.56 -7.77
CA ALA A 151 21.94 -6.71 -8.89
C ALA A 151 22.18 -5.63 -9.95
N VAL A 152 21.89 -5.98 -11.20
CA VAL A 152 21.53 -5.01 -12.25
C VAL A 152 20.02 -4.99 -12.36
N TYR A 153 19.40 -3.82 -12.25
CA TYR A 153 17.95 -3.65 -12.33
C TYR A 153 17.55 -2.85 -13.58
N ILE A 154 16.62 -3.40 -14.36
CA ILE A 154 16.08 -2.77 -15.57
C ILE A 154 14.56 -2.98 -15.67
N GLU A 155 13.88 -2.14 -16.46
CA GLU A 155 12.49 -2.33 -16.86
C GLU A 155 12.41 -2.89 -18.28
N SER A 156 11.50 -3.83 -18.53
CA SER A 156 11.25 -4.41 -19.85
C SER A 156 10.89 -3.38 -20.92
N ILE A 157 10.15 -2.35 -20.52
CA ILE A 157 9.86 -1.14 -21.29
C ILE A 157 10.01 0.02 -20.30
N GLY A 158 11.08 0.80 -20.43
CA GLY A 158 11.43 1.85 -19.46
C GLY A 158 10.47 3.03 -19.49
N ASN A 159 10.07 3.52 -18.31
CA ASN A 159 9.19 4.69 -18.17
C ASN A 159 10.03 5.96 -17.93
N PRO A 160 9.69 7.14 -18.49
CA PRO A 160 8.63 7.46 -19.47
C PRO A 160 9.05 7.38 -20.94
N ARG A 161 10.26 6.92 -21.23
CA ARG A 161 10.84 6.97 -22.59
C ARG A 161 10.45 5.80 -23.50
N TYR A 162 9.83 4.76 -22.95
CA TYR A 162 9.49 3.50 -23.62
C TYR A 162 10.67 2.84 -24.33
N ASN A 163 11.88 3.02 -23.81
CA ASN A 163 13.05 2.32 -24.30
C ASN A 163 12.92 0.82 -23.99
N VAL A 164 13.28 -0.02 -24.96
CA VAL A 164 13.37 -1.46 -24.78
C VAL A 164 14.85 -1.81 -24.69
N PRO A 165 15.36 -2.25 -23.52
CA PRO A 165 16.77 -2.50 -23.33
C PRO A 165 17.24 -3.76 -24.08
N ASP A 166 18.53 -3.83 -24.40
CA ASP A 166 19.13 -5.02 -25.00
C ASP A 166 19.42 -6.09 -23.93
N PHE A 167 18.40 -6.91 -23.62
CA PHE A 167 18.46 -7.90 -22.54
C PHE A 167 19.68 -8.82 -22.64
N GLU A 168 19.95 -9.38 -23.82
CA GLU A 168 21.04 -10.34 -24.03
C GLU A 168 22.40 -9.71 -23.75
N ALA A 169 22.63 -8.48 -24.23
CA ALA A 169 23.89 -7.78 -24.03
C ALA A 169 24.07 -7.35 -22.57
N ILE A 170 23.01 -6.86 -21.90
CA ILE A 170 23.05 -6.48 -20.48
C ILE A 170 23.29 -7.69 -19.58
N VAL A 171 22.62 -8.81 -19.86
CA VAL A 171 22.80 -10.07 -19.13
C VAL A 171 24.23 -10.56 -19.28
N ALA A 172 24.78 -10.56 -20.49
CA ALA A 172 26.15 -11.00 -20.74
C ALA A 172 27.16 -10.22 -19.87
N VAL A 173 27.12 -8.89 -19.90
CA VAL A 173 28.08 -8.08 -19.13
C VAL A 173 27.88 -8.15 -17.61
N ALA A 174 26.65 -8.36 -17.14
CA ALA A 174 26.36 -8.54 -15.71
C ALA A 174 26.86 -9.91 -15.21
N HIS A 175 26.61 -10.97 -15.99
CA HIS A 175 27.03 -12.34 -15.68
C HIS A 175 28.54 -12.52 -15.72
N GLU A 176 29.24 -11.83 -16.63
CA GLU A 176 30.72 -11.77 -16.64
C GLU A 176 31.29 -11.30 -15.29
N LYS A 177 30.55 -10.47 -14.55
CA LYS A 177 30.92 -9.96 -13.22
C LYS A 177 30.25 -10.70 -12.06
N GLY A 178 29.52 -11.78 -12.34
CA GLY A 178 28.83 -12.58 -11.35
C GLY A 178 27.67 -11.85 -10.67
N VAL A 179 26.96 -10.96 -11.38
CA VAL A 179 25.82 -10.18 -10.86
C VAL A 179 24.54 -10.60 -11.59
N PRO A 180 23.44 -10.91 -10.86
CA PRO A 180 22.17 -11.25 -11.48
C PRO A 180 21.46 -10.02 -12.05
N VAL A 181 20.68 -10.24 -13.10
CA VAL A 181 19.80 -9.24 -13.72
C VAL A 181 18.38 -9.44 -13.24
N VAL A 182 17.83 -8.38 -12.63
CA VAL A 182 16.43 -8.27 -12.22
C VAL A 182 15.69 -7.41 -13.24
N VAL A 183 14.62 -7.96 -13.82
CA VAL A 183 13.79 -7.24 -14.80
C VAL A 183 12.40 -7.00 -14.24
N ASP A 184 11.98 -5.73 -14.16
CA ASP A 184 10.57 -5.42 -13.99
C ASP A 184 9.85 -5.62 -15.32
N ASN A 185 9.10 -6.71 -15.40
CA ASN A 185 8.37 -7.12 -16.59
C ASN A 185 6.88 -6.72 -16.51
N THR A 186 6.52 -5.74 -15.69
CA THR A 186 5.14 -5.25 -15.58
C THR A 186 4.56 -4.89 -16.95
N PHE A 187 5.33 -4.17 -17.78
CA PHE A 187 4.92 -3.79 -19.13
C PHE A 187 4.99 -4.94 -20.15
N GLY A 188 5.70 -6.02 -19.83
CA GLY A 188 5.64 -7.28 -20.57
C GLY A 188 4.34 -8.06 -20.37
N ALA A 189 3.45 -7.59 -19.47
CA ALA A 189 2.12 -8.13 -19.21
C ALA A 189 2.16 -9.64 -18.87
N GLY A 190 2.93 -10.01 -17.84
CA GLY A 190 3.01 -11.39 -17.35
C GLY A 190 3.55 -12.38 -18.38
N GLY A 191 4.59 -11.97 -19.11
CA GLY A 191 5.27 -12.77 -20.12
C GLY A 191 4.64 -12.73 -21.51
N TYR A 192 3.53 -12.00 -21.69
CA TYR A 192 2.80 -11.99 -22.95
C TYR A 192 3.58 -11.27 -24.07
N PHE A 193 4.02 -10.04 -23.84
CA PHE A 193 4.74 -9.29 -24.87
C PHE A 193 6.19 -9.75 -25.00
N VAL A 194 6.82 -10.06 -23.87
CA VAL A 194 8.20 -10.53 -23.77
C VAL A 194 8.39 -11.36 -22.50
N ARG A 195 9.21 -12.41 -22.60
CA ARG A 195 9.70 -13.20 -21.46
C ARG A 195 11.21 -12.95 -21.31
N PRO A 196 11.64 -12.04 -20.42
CA PRO A 196 13.06 -11.74 -20.22
C PRO A 196 13.94 -12.97 -19.92
N PHE A 197 13.36 -14.03 -19.32
CA PHE A 197 14.06 -15.29 -19.10
C PHE A 197 14.49 -16.00 -20.39
N ASP A 198 13.78 -15.82 -21.52
CA ASP A 198 14.22 -16.35 -22.81
C ASP A 198 15.50 -15.66 -23.31
N HIS A 199 15.86 -14.51 -22.71
CA HIS A 199 17.03 -13.69 -23.03
C HIS A 199 18.05 -13.64 -21.89
N GLY A 200 17.95 -14.56 -20.93
CA GLY A 200 18.95 -14.79 -19.89
C GLY A 200 18.80 -13.99 -18.59
N ALA A 201 17.74 -13.21 -18.43
CA ALA A 201 17.45 -12.58 -17.14
C ALA A 201 17.28 -13.62 -16.02
N ASP A 202 17.56 -13.24 -14.77
CA ASP A 202 17.62 -14.19 -13.65
C ASP A 202 16.37 -14.14 -12.79
N ILE A 203 15.86 -12.93 -12.53
CA ILE A 203 14.70 -12.68 -11.68
C ILE A 203 13.78 -11.69 -12.40
N ILE A 204 12.48 -11.97 -12.38
CA ILE A 204 11.46 -11.05 -12.86
C ILE A 204 10.63 -10.55 -11.68
N VAL A 205 10.29 -9.26 -11.69
CA VAL A 205 9.27 -8.69 -10.79
C VAL A 205 8.13 -8.10 -11.59
N HIS A 206 6.92 -8.18 -11.04
CA HIS A 206 5.76 -7.49 -11.57
C HIS A 206 4.99 -6.74 -10.49
N SER A 207 4.43 -5.60 -10.88
CA SER A 207 3.18 -5.12 -10.32
C SER A 207 2.01 -5.88 -10.93
N ALA A 208 1.55 -6.94 -10.26
CA ALA A 208 0.35 -7.69 -10.65
C ALA A 208 -0.92 -6.82 -10.69
N THR A 209 -0.90 -5.66 -10.02
CA THR A 209 -1.94 -4.61 -10.10
C THR A 209 -2.28 -4.14 -11.53
N LYS A 210 -1.33 -4.25 -12.47
CA LYS A 210 -1.45 -3.72 -13.84
C LYS A 210 -2.09 -4.78 -14.74
N TRP A 211 -1.50 -5.11 -15.89
CA TRP A 211 -2.11 -6.01 -16.89
C TRP A 211 -2.44 -7.42 -16.39
N ILE A 212 -1.70 -7.96 -15.42
CA ILE A 212 -2.02 -9.25 -14.80
C ILE A 212 -3.42 -9.20 -14.18
N GLY A 213 -3.68 -8.23 -13.31
CA GLY A 213 -5.02 -7.99 -12.75
C GLY A 213 -6.00 -7.43 -13.77
N GLY A 214 -5.61 -6.42 -14.54
CA GLY A 214 -6.29 -5.92 -15.74
C GLY A 214 -7.55 -5.08 -15.53
N HIS A 215 -8.13 -5.08 -14.33
CA HIS A 215 -9.48 -4.54 -14.09
C HIS A 215 -9.52 -3.34 -13.15
N GLY A 216 -8.36 -2.85 -12.68
CA GLY A 216 -8.27 -1.71 -11.76
C GLY A 216 -8.80 -1.98 -10.35
N THR A 217 -8.93 -3.26 -9.95
CA THR A 217 -9.61 -3.64 -8.69
C THR A 217 -8.68 -4.06 -7.55
N THR A 218 -7.48 -4.55 -7.87
CA THR A 218 -6.65 -5.31 -6.93
C THR A 218 -5.20 -4.86 -6.98
N ILE A 219 -4.63 -4.47 -5.83
CA ILE A 219 -3.19 -4.27 -5.70
C ILE A 219 -2.52 -5.61 -5.40
N GLY A 220 -1.44 -5.92 -6.13
CA GLY A 220 -0.64 -7.11 -5.91
C GLY A 220 0.71 -7.02 -6.60
N GLY A 221 1.65 -7.84 -6.15
CA GLY A 221 2.95 -8.02 -6.78
C GLY A 221 3.30 -9.48 -6.89
N VAL A 222 4.30 -9.78 -7.73
CA VAL A 222 4.87 -11.13 -7.80
C VAL A 222 6.33 -11.07 -8.24
N ILE A 223 7.13 -11.93 -7.61
CA ILE A 223 8.52 -12.22 -7.97
C ILE A 223 8.52 -13.56 -8.68
N VAL A 224 9.22 -13.70 -9.79
CA VAL A 224 9.41 -14.97 -10.50
C VAL A 224 10.91 -15.25 -10.57
N ASP A 225 11.29 -16.48 -10.27
CA ASP A 225 12.67 -16.94 -10.29
C ASP A 225 12.90 -17.82 -11.53
N SER A 226 13.96 -17.55 -12.28
CA SER A 226 14.37 -18.38 -13.41
C SER A 226 14.98 -19.70 -12.98
N GLY A 227 15.58 -19.75 -11.78
CA GLY A 227 16.41 -20.85 -11.30
C GLY A 227 17.73 -21.04 -12.06
N ARG A 228 18.14 -20.08 -12.89
CA ARG A 228 19.31 -20.23 -13.78
C ARG A 228 20.58 -19.58 -13.22
N PHE A 229 20.45 -18.59 -12.34
CA PHE A 229 21.61 -17.95 -11.73
C PHE A 229 22.30 -18.91 -10.75
N ASP A 230 23.59 -19.17 -10.97
CA ASP A 230 24.37 -20.07 -10.12
C ASP A 230 24.82 -19.34 -8.84
N TRP A 231 24.02 -19.46 -7.78
CA TRP A 231 24.33 -18.89 -6.48
C TRP A 231 25.56 -19.53 -5.82
N GLY A 232 25.88 -20.79 -6.17
CA GLY A 232 27.04 -21.51 -5.66
C GLY A 232 28.34 -20.93 -6.20
N LYS A 233 28.43 -20.80 -7.53
CA LYS A 233 29.60 -20.17 -8.20
C LYS A 233 29.82 -18.73 -7.73
N ASN A 234 28.75 -18.01 -7.44
CA ASN A 234 28.80 -16.61 -6.98
C ASN A 234 28.71 -16.48 -5.45
N GLY A 235 28.98 -17.56 -4.69
CA GLY A 235 28.79 -17.60 -3.24
C GLY A 235 29.60 -16.57 -2.45
N ALA A 236 30.79 -16.20 -2.92
CA ALA A 236 31.57 -15.13 -2.28
C ALA A 236 30.87 -13.76 -2.33
N ARG A 237 30.11 -13.49 -3.39
CA ARG A 237 29.29 -12.28 -3.52
C ARG A 237 27.97 -12.43 -2.78
N PHE A 238 27.40 -13.63 -2.72
CA PHE A 238 26.12 -13.88 -2.07
C PHE A 238 26.23 -14.96 -0.97
N PRO A 239 26.98 -14.68 0.11
CA PRO A 239 27.22 -15.66 1.16
C PRO A 239 25.92 -16.16 1.79
N GLN A 240 24.87 -15.33 1.81
CA GLN A 240 23.56 -15.69 2.36
C GLN A 240 22.85 -16.87 1.66
N PHE A 241 23.31 -17.31 0.48
CA PHE A 241 22.78 -18.51 -0.16
C PHE A 241 23.63 -19.76 0.08
N VAL A 242 24.92 -19.61 0.40
CA VAL A 242 25.87 -20.75 0.52
C VAL A 242 26.34 -21.01 1.96
N GLU A 243 26.30 -20.00 2.81
CA GLU A 243 26.65 -20.09 4.22
C GLU A 243 25.46 -20.55 5.07
N PRO A 244 25.70 -21.13 6.26
CA PRO A 244 24.65 -21.55 7.18
C PRO A 244 23.73 -20.38 7.58
N SER A 245 22.42 -20.51 7.37
CA SER A 245 21.42 -19.51 7.82
C SER A 245 21.12 -19.69 9.32
N GLU A 246 21.34 -18.62 10.09
CA GLU A 246 21.00 -18.57 11.52
C GLU A 246 19.48 -18.73 11.74
N GLY A 247 18.67 -18.09 10.89
CA GLY A 247 17.20 -18.14 10.96
C GLY A 247 16.59 -19.51 10.65
N TYR A 248 17.42 -20.45 10.16
CA TYR A 248 17.04 -21.82 9.81
C TYR A 248 18.04 -22.86 10.36
N HIS A 249 18.60 -22.63 11.56
CA HIS A 249 19.42 -23.60 12.30
C HIS A 249 20.62 -24.16 11.52
N GLY A 250 21.30 -23.31 10.76
CA GLY A 250 22.48 -23.64 9.98
C GLY A 250 22.18 -24.26 8.61
N LEU A 251 20.93 -24.20 8.14
CA LEU A 251 20.56 -24.62 6.79
C LEU A 251 21.33 -23.82 5.75
N LYS A 252 21.94 -24.53 4.78
CA LYS A 252 22.55 -23.91 3.59
C LYS A 252 21.57 -23.96 2.42
N PHE A 253 21.06 -22.81 2.01
CA PHE A 253 19.99 -22.75 1.00
C PHE A 253 20.40 -23.39 -0.33
N TRP A 254 21.56 -23.04 -0.87
CA TRP A 254 22.03 -23.56 -2.16
C TRP A 254 22.26 -25.07 -2.15
N GLU A 255 22.84 -25.60 -1.07
CA GLU A 255 23.05 -27.05 -0.91
C GLU A 255 21.72 -27.81 -0.82
N THR A 256 20.71 -27.21 -0.16
CA THR A 256 19.43 -27.86 0.09
C THR A 256 18.47 -27.77 -1.11
N PHE A 257 18.37 -26.60 -1.72
CA PHE A 257 17.32 -26.28 -2.70
C PHE A 257 17.85 -26.06 -4.12
N GLY A 258 19.17 -25.92 -4.29
CA GLY A 258 19.78 -25.69 -5.60
C GLY A 258 19.11 -24.54 -6.37
N PRO A 259 18.65 -24.76 -7.61
CA PRO A 259 18.07 -23.71 -8.47
C PRO A 259 17.01 -22.81 -7.84
N ILE A 260 16.16 -23.31 -6.92
CA ILE A 260 15.06 -22.52 -6.33
C ILE A 260 15.45 -21.79 -5.03
N SER A 261 16.74 -21.72 -4.71
CA SER A 261 17.23 -21.15 -3.44
C SER A 261 16.80 -19.70 -3.22
N PHE A 262 16.81 -18.88 -4.28
CA PHE A 262 16.42 -17.48 -4.19
C PHE A 262 14.96 -17.33 -3.77
N ILE A 263 14.04 -17.93 -4.51
CA ILE A 263 12.61 -17.78 -4.22
C ILE A 263 12.19 -18.40 -2.88
N ILE A 264 12.82 -19.52 -2.49
CA ILE A 264 12.57 -20.13 -1.18
C ILE A 264 13.04 -19.18 -0.08
N ARG A 265 14.26 -18.66 -0.14
CA ARG A 265 14.76 -17.71 0.85
C ARG A 265 13.91 -16.44 0.92
N ALA A 266 13.49 -15.89 -0.23
CA ALA A 266 12.57 -14.76 -0.29
C ALA A 266 11.24 -15.06 0.43
N ARG A 267 10.71 -16.28 0.35
CA ARG A 267 9.49 -16.70 1.06
C ARG A 267 9.71 -16.87 2.56
N VAL A 268 10.74 -17.62 2.93
CA VAL A 268 10.87 -18.15 4.29
C VAL A 268 11.59 -17.19 5.24
N GLU A 269 12.40 -16.27 4.72
CA GLU A 269 13.01 -15.19 5.51
C GLU A 269 12.26 -13.87 5.27
N LEU A 270 12.29 -13.35 4.04
CA LEU A 270 11.87 -11.98 3.76
C LEU A 270 10.33 -11.80 3.86
N LEU A 271 9.55 -12.61 3.16
CA LEU A 271 8.08 -12.53 3.23
C LEU A 271 7.57 -12.88 4.63
N ARG A 272 8.21 -13.86 5.28
CA ARG A 272 7.91 -14.22 6.67
C ARG A 272 8.08 -13.01 7.58
N ASP A 273 9.24 -12.37 7.57
CA ASP A 273 9.59 -11.40 8.61
C ASP A 273 9.10 -9.98 8.32
N ILE A 274 9.01 -9.59 7.03
CA ILE A 274 8.41 -8.30 6.61
C ILE A 274 6.89 -8.38 6.56
N GLY A 275 6.32 -9.55 6.24
CA GLY A 275 4.87 -9.77 6.25
C GLY A 275 4.10 -9.14 5.08
N ALA A 276 4.76 -8.80 3.97
CA ALA A 276 4.13 -8.23 2.78
C ALA A 276 3.36 -9.28 1.93
N SER A 277 2.52 -10.10 2.58
CA SER A 277 1.79 -11.22 1.96
C SER A 277 0.58 -10.78 1.14
N LEU A 278 0.35 -11.44 0.01
CA LEU A 278 -0.89 -11.29 -0.77
C LEU A 278 -2.05 -12.04 -0.08
N ASN A 279 -3.22 -11.43 -0.01
CA ASN A 279 -4.41 -12.06 0.56
C ASN A 279 -5.11 -12.98 -0.48
N PRO A 280 -5.82 -14.04 -0.04
CA PRO A 280 -6.41 -15.02 -0.96
C PRO A 280 -7.53 -14.47 -1.85
N PHE A 281 -8.25 -13.42 -1.43
CA PHE A 281 -9.26 -12.77 -2.28
C PHE A 281 -8.60 -12.01 -3.43
N ALA A 282 -7.53 -11.27 -3.15
CA ALA A 282 -6.73 -10.61 -4.17
C ALA A 282 -6.10 -11.62 -5.13
N ALA A 283 -5.53 -12.73 -4.62
CA ALA A 283 -5.00 -13.79 -5.47
C ALA A 283 -6.06 -14.36 -6.41
N GLN A 284 -7.29 -14.59 -5.93
CA GLN A 284 -8.37 -15.03 -6.78
C GLN A 284 -8.67 -14.01 -7.91
N GLN A 285 -8.76 -12.71 -7.58
CA GLN A 285 -9.03 -11.68 -8.59
C GLN A 285 -7.92 -11.60 -9.64
N LEU A 286 -6.66 -11.76 -9.22
CA LEU A 286 -5.53 -11.82 -10.14
C LEU A 286 -5.55 -13.08 -11.02
N ILE A 287 -6.00 -14.22 -10.49
CA ILE A 287 -6.22 -15.45 -11.27
C ILE A 287 -7.25 -15.21 -12.38
N LEU A 288 -8.39 -14.58 -12.07
CA LEU A 288 -9.39 -14.22 -13.09
C LEU A 288 -8.84 -13.24 -14.13
N GLY A 289 -8.00 -12.30 -13.69
CA GLY A 289 -7.24 -11.44 -14.59
C GLY A 289 -6.39 -12.27 -15.56
N LEU A 290 -5.57 -13.20 -15.06
CA LEU A 290 -4.71 -14.05 -15.87
C LEU A 290 -5.47 -14.87 -16.92
N GLU A 291 -6.66 -15.37 -16.61
CA GLU A 291 -7.44 -16.19 -17.54
C GLU A 291 -7.79 -15.48 -18.86
N THR A 292 -7.82 -14.14 -18.85
CA THR A 292 -8.11 -13.29 -20.01
C THR A 292 -6.93 -12.45 -20.48
N LEU A 293 -5.74 -12.67 -19.92
CA LEU A 293 -4.56 -11.83 -20.13
C LEU A 293 -4.19 -11.71 -21.61
N SER A 294 -4.10 -12.83 -22.34
CA SER A 294 -3.77 -12.80 -23.76
C SER A 294 -4.75 -11.97 -24.59
N LEU A 295 -6.05 -12.19 -24.38
CA LEU A 295 -7.12 -11.51 -25.11
C LEU A 295 -7.09 -10.00 -24.89
N ARG A 296 -6.89 -9.58 -23.64
CA ARG A 296 -6.78 -8.17 -23.27
C ARG A 296 -5.50 -7.56 -23.83
N ALA A 297 -4.37 -8.24 -23.69
CA ALA A 297 -3.07 -7.75 -24.16
C ALA A 297 -3.05 -7.55 -25.69
N GLU A 298 -3.68 -8.44 -26.46
CA GLU A 298 -3.86 -8.29 -27.91
C GLU A 298 -4.64 -7.02 -28.23
N ARG A 299 -5.80 -6.81 -27.59
CA ARG A 299 -6.61 -5.62 -27.80
C ARG A 299 -5.88 -4.34 -27.39
N HIS A 300 -5.20 -4.34 -26.25
CA HIS A 300 -4.39 -3.21 -25.80
C HIS A 300 -3.33 -2.83 -26.84
N ALA A 301 -2.58 -3.80 -27.37
CA ALA A 301 -1.54 -3.54 -28.36
C ALA A 301 -2.10 -3.08 -29.71
N GLN A 302 -3.20 -3.67 -30.16
CA GLN A 302 -3.90 -3.24 -31.38
C GLN A 302 -4.39 -1.80 -31.27
N ASN A 303 -5.10 -1.47 -30.19
CA ASN A 303 -5.60 -0.13 -29.95
C ASN A 303 -4.46 0.89 -29.79
N ALA A 304 -3.40 0.53 -29.05
CA ALA A 304 -2.27 1.43 -28.84
C ALA A 304 -1.53 1.75 -30.14
N LEU A 305 -1.29 0.76 -31.00
CA LEU A 305 -0.66 0.99 -32.30
C LEU A 305 -1.53 1.84 -33.22
N ALA A 306 -2.84 1.59 -33.26
CA ALA A 306 -3.78 2.36 -34.06
C ALA A 306 -3.86 3.82 -33.59
N LEU A 307 -3.98 4.04 -32.28
CA LEU A 307 -4.00 5.37 -31.69
C LEU A 307 -2.67 6.11 -31.91
N ALA A 308 -1.53 5.44 -31.73
CA ALA A 308 -0.21 6.02 -31.96
C ALA A 308 -0.05 6.55 -33.40
N LYS A 309 -0.47 5.75 -34.40
CA LYS A 309 -0.44 6.16 -35.81
C LYS A 309 -1.38 7.32 -36.10
N TRP A 310 -2.57 7.32 -35.52
CA TRP A 310 -3.52 8.41 -35.67
C TRP A 310 -3.00 9.71 -35.02
N LEU A 311 -2.39 9.63 -33.84
CA LEU A 311 -1.76 10.77 -33.16
C LEU A 311 -0.57 11.31 -33.97
N GLU A 312 0.26 10.45 -34.58
CA GLU A 312 1.42 10.88 -35.39
C GLU A 312 0.99 11.70 -36.62
N ALA A 313 -0.20 11.44 -37.17
CA ALA A 313 -0.79 12.20 -38.27
C ALA A 313 -1.59 13.43 -37.83
N SER A 314 -1.82 13.63 -36.52
CA SER A 314 -2.71 14.66 -36.01
C SER A 314 -2.10 16.06 -36.07
N PRO A 315 -2.81 17.09 -36.55
CA PRO A 315 -2.30 18.46 -36.58
C PRO A 315 -2.12 19.06 -35.19
N TYR A 316 -2.71 18.48 -34.14
CA TYR A 316 -2.64 18.95 -32.75
C TYR A 316 -1.43 18.40 -31.97
N VAL A 317 -0.74 17.41 -32.54
CA VAL A 317 0.34 16.67 -31.87
C VAL A 317 1.69 17.06 -32.46
N SER A 318 2.69 17.26 -31.60
CA SER A 318 4.07 17.62 -31.98
C SER A 318 4.95 16.40 -32.19
N TRP A 319 4.77 15.36 -31.37
CA TRP A 319 5.54 14.13 -31.41
C TRP A 319 4.76 13.00 -30.71
N VAL A 320 5.06 11.75 -31.07
CA VAL A 320 4.53 10.54 -30.42
C VAL A 320 5.68 9.63 -30.04
N SER A 321 5.63 9.07 -28.83
CA SER A 321 6.56 8.08 -28.32
C SER A 321 5.82 6.76 -28.06
N TYR A 322 6.00 5.80 -28.97
CA TYR A 322 5.47 4.45 -28.87
C TYR A 322 6.41 3.46 -29.56
N PRO A 323 6.86 2.36 -28.93
CA PRO A 323 7.85 1.45 -29.52
C PRO A 323 7.41 0.78 -30.82
N GLY A 324 6.10 0.74 -31.10
CA GLY A 324 5.55 0.19 -32.34
C GLY A 324 5.62 1.12 -33.56
N LEU A 325 6.00 2.38 -33.39
CA LEU A 325 6.23 3.32 -34.50
C LEU A 325 7.66 3.19 -35.02
N GLU A 326 7.84 3.22 -36.35
CA GLU A 326 9.16 3.16 -37.00
C GLU A 326 10.05 4.35 -36.64
N SER A 327 9.44 5.48 -36.30
CA SER A 327 10.10 6.71 -35.83
C SER A 327 10.69 6.58 -34.41
N HIS A 328 10.29 5.56 -33.64
CA HIS A 328 10.73 5.42 -32.25
C HIS A 328 12.17 4.89 -32.17
N PRO A 329 13.07 5.50 -31.35
CA PRO A 329 14.48 5.09 -31.27
C PRO A 329 14.71 3.62 -30.91
N SER A 330 13.82 3.03 -30.12
CA SER A 330 13.89 1.60 -29.73
C SER A 330 13.08 0.67 -30.63
N HIS A 331 12.58 1.11 -31.80
CA HIS A 331 11.70 0.28 -32.64
C HIS A 331 12.34 -1.06 -33.05
N GLU A 332 13.61 -1.05 -33.46
CA GLU A 332 14.30 -2.27 -33.87
C GLU A 332 14.55 -3.23 -32.69
N THR A 333 14.96 -2.71 -31.53
CA THR A 333 15.09 -3.51 -30.30
C THR A 333 13.74 -4.03 -29.82
N ALA A 334 12.67 -3.22 -29.93
CA ALA A 334 11.32 -3.63 -29.62
C ALA A 334 10.83 -4.75 -30.55
N LYS A 335 11.10 -4.70 -31.86
CA LYS A 335 10.83 -5.81 -32.79
C LYS A 335 11.63 -7.08 -32.45
N LYS A 336 12.86 -6.91 -31.95
CA LYS A 336 13.69 -8.04 -31.50
C LYS A 336 13.05 -8.76 -30.31
N TYR A 337 12.49 -8.04 -29.33
CA TYR A 337 12.06 -8.66 -28.06
C TYR A 337 10.55 -8.75 -27.84
N LEU A 338 9.77 -7.77 -28.29
CA LEU A 338 8.32 -7.71 -28.10
C LEU A 338 7.59 -8.45 -29.23
N LYS A 339 7.42 -9.77 -29.09
CA LYS A 339 6.95 -10.64 -30.19
C LYS A 339 5.44 -10.62 -30.42
N ARG A 340 4.66 -10.10 -29.48
CA ARG A 340 3.20 -10.18 -29.49
C ARG A 340 2.52 -8.81 -29.39
N GLY A 341 3.15 -7.79 -29.95
CA GLY A 341 2.72 -6.39 -29.88
C GLY A 341 3.65 -5.54 -29.00
N PHE A 342 3.51 -4.22 -29.11
CA PHE A 342 4.47 -3.25 -28.56
C PHE A 342 4.02 -2.62 -27.23
N GLY A 343 3.23 -3.35 -26.45
CA GLY A 343 2.63 -2.84 -25.20
C GLY A 343 1.41 -1.94 -25.43
N GLY A 344 0.80 -1.51 -24.32
CA GLY A 344 -0.45 -0.74 -24.30
C GLY A 344 -0.32 0.69 -23.78
N VAL A 345 0.89 1.25 -23.73
CA VAL A 345 1.15 2.61 -23.22
C VAL A 345 1.91 3.40 -24.25
N LEU A 346 1.53 4.67 -24.44
CA LEU A 346 2.23 5.63 -25.27
C LEU A 346 2.24 7.01 -24.59
N SER A 347 3.12 7.88 -25.05
CA SER A 347 3.08 9.31 -24.75
C SER A 347 3.09 10.12 -26.03
N PHE A 348 2.55 11.31 -25.97
CA PHE A 348 2.63 12.27 -27.05
C PHE A 348 2.75 13.68 -26.50
N GLY A 349 3.35 14.57 -27.28
CA GLY A 349 3.43 15.99 -26.98
C GLY A 349 2.34 16.76 -27.70
N VAL A 350 1.58 17.59 -27.00
CA VAL A 350 0.57 18.44 -27.61
C VAL A 350 1.15 19.79 -28.07
N LYS A 351 0.69 20.30 -29.21
CA LYS A 351 0.90 21.72 -29.57
C LYS A 351 0.09 22.61 -28.63
N GLY A 352 0.75 23.64 -28.08
CA GLY A 352 0.17 24.54 -27.08
C GLY A 352 0.67 24.34 -25.64
N GLY A 353 1.63 23.44 -25.43
CA GLY A 353 2.34 23.27 -24.15
C GLY A 353 1.45 22.71 -23.03
N GLY A 354 1.87 22.90 -21.77
CA GLY A 354 1.22 22.26 -20.62
C GLY A 354 -0.19 22.76 -20.32
N ALA A 355 -0.50 24.01 -20.71
CA ALA A 355 -1.85 24.55 -20.60
C ALA A 355 -2.82 23.79 -21.52
N ALA A 356 -2.45 23.59 -22.79
CA ALA A 356 -3.22 22.75 -23.71
C ALA A 356 -3.26 21.30 -23.23
N GLY A 357 -2.14 20.78 -22.70
CA GLY A 357 -2.06 19.43 -22.15
C GLY A 357 -3.08 19.17 -21.04
N SER A 358 -3.18 20.10 -20.08
CA SER A 358 -4.15 20.01 -18.99
C SER A 358 -5.59 20.13 -19.50
N GLN A 359 -5.87 21.09 -20.39
CA GLN A 359 -7.22 21.27 -20.96
C GLN A 359 -7.70 20.04 -21.74
N ILE A 360 -6.80 19.36 -22.47
CA ILE A 360 -7.13 18.15 -23.20
C ILE A 360 -7.44 17.00 -22.24
N VAL A 361 -6.63 16.82 -21.20
CA VAL A 361 -6.86 15.75 -20.22
C VAL A 361 -8.17 15.97 -19.47
N ASP A 362 -8.50 17.20 -19.11
CA ASP A 362 -9.76 17.55 -18.44
C ASP A 362 -10.97 17.52 -19.40
N GLY A 363 -10.71 17.63 -20.71
CA GLY A 363 -11.72 17.65 -21.77
C GLY A 363 -12.26 16.26 -22.12
N PHE A 364 -11.53 15.18 -21.83
CA PHE A 364 -11.95 13.81 -22.13
C PHE A 364 -13.31 13.46 -21.48
N LYS A 365 -14.12 12.69 -22.21
CA LYS A 365 -15.45 12.21 -21.76
C LYS A 365 -15.48 10.71 -21.55
N LEU A 366 -14.64 9.96 -22.27
CA LEU A 366 -14.47 8.52 -22.14
C LEU A 366 -13.20 8.21 -21.35
N VAL A 367 -12.09 8.82 -21.74
CA VAL A 367 -10.78 8.58 -21.12
C VAL A 367 -10.76 9.14 -19.70
N SER A 368 -10.31 8.33 -18.75
CA SER A 368 -10.28 8.72 -17.34
C SER A 368 -8.94 9.36 -16.96
N ASN A 369 -8.97 10.50 -16.26
CA ASN A 369 -7.77 11.14 -15.71
C ASN A 369 -7.38 10.50 -14.36
N LEU A 370 -6.34 9.65 -14.34
CA LEU A 370 -5.77 9.10 -13.11
C LEU A 370 -4.35 8.53 -13.28
N ALA A 371 -3.65 8.38 -12.14
CA ALA A 371 -2.29 7.85 -12.08
C ALA A 371 -2.23 6.30 -12.06
N ASN A 372 -2.82 5.62 -13.05
CA ASN A 372 -2.73 4.16 -13.22
C ASN A 372 -2.39 3.78 -14.68
N VAL A 373 -2.02 2.52 -14.93
CA VAL A 373 -1.83 1.95 -16.28
C VAL A 373 -2.31 0.49 -16.30
N GLY A 374 -2.63 -0.05 -17.48
CA GLY A 374 -2.97 -1.45 -17.69
C GLY A 374 -4.35 -1.90 -17.17
N ASP A 375 -5.28 -0.95 -16.98
CA ASP A 375 -6.72 -1.25 -16.82
C ASP A 375 -7.36 -1.44 -18.20
N SER A 376 -8.45 -2.20 -18.29
CA SER A 376 -9.27 -2.35 -19.48
C SER A 376 -9.89 -1.03 -19.98
N LYS A 377 -9.96 0.02 -19.13
CA LYS A 377 -10.40 1.36 -19.52
C LYS A 377 -9.21 2.21 -19.92
N THR A 378 -9.38 3.07 -20.91
CA THR A 378 -8.36 4.03 -21.35
C THR A 378 -8.15 5.10 -20.30
N LEU A 379 -6.88 5.30 -19.92
CA LEU A 379 -6.47 6.23 -18.87
C LEU A 379 -5.51 7.27 -19.45
N ALA A 380 -5.69 8.53 -19.06
CA ALA A 380 -4.77 9.62 -19.37
C ALA A 380 -4.21 10.23 -18.10
N ILE A 381 -3.02 10.82 -18.21
CA ILE A 381 -2.51 11.75 -17.22
C ILE A 381 -1.54 12.73 -17.88
N HIS A 382 -1.52 13.97 -17.39
CA HIS A 382 -0.55 15.00 -17.76
C HIS A 382 0.55 15.06 -16.70
N PRO A 383 1.72 14.40 -16.89
CA PRO A 383 2.65 14.18 -15.78
C PRO A 383 3.28 15.46 -15.23
N TRP A 384 3.50 16.47 -16.09
CA TRP A 384 4.15 17.74 -15.72
C TRP A 384 3.44 18.46 -14.57
N THR A 385 2.10 18.52 -14.61
CA THR A 385 1.26 19.23 -13.61
C THR A 385 0.66 18.31 -12.55
N THR A 386 1.01 17.02 -12.54
CA THR A 386 0.43 16.04 -11.61
C THR A 386 1.51 15.18 -10.96
N THR A 387 1.77 13.99 -11.51
CA THR A 387 2.64 12.96 -10.91
C THR A 387 4.09 13.40 -10.69
N HIS A 388 4.57 14.40 -11.42
CA HIS A 388 5.93 14.92 -11.30
C HIS A 388 5.97 16.35 -10.73
N GLU A 389 4.86 16.86 -10.18
CA GLU A 389 4.79 18.21 -9.58
C GLU A 389 5.81 18.40 -8.44
N GLN A 390 6.15 17.32 -7.73
CA GLN A 390 7.14 17.34 -6.64
C GLN A 390 8.60 17.49 -7.10
N LEU A 391 8.87 17.34 -8.40
CA LEU A 391 10.20 17.50 -8.97
C LEU A 391 10.42 18.94 -9.41
N THR A 392 11.69 19.38 -9.38
CA THR A 392 12.08 20.62 -10.08
C THR A 392 11.88 20.47 -11.59
N ASP A 393 11.72 21.57 -12.32
CA ASP A 393 11.50 21.52 -13.77
C ASP A 393 12.70 20.89 -14.50
N GLU A 394 13.92 21.12 -14.02
CA GLU A 394 15.12 20.45 -14.52
C GLU A 394 15.06 18.93 -14.29
N GLU A 395 14.59 18.50 -13.11
CA GLU A 395 14.42 17.08 -12.80
C GLU A 395 13.33 16.45 -13.67
N LYS A 396 12.20 17.13 -13.89
CA LYS A 396 11.13 16.67 -14.81
C LYS A 396 11.69 16.44 -16.21
N VAL A 397 12.36 17.43 -16.79
CA VAL A 397 12.95 17.33 -18.13
C VAL A 397 14.01 16.23 -18.19
N SER A 398 14.87 16.13 -17.17
CA SER A 398 15.90 15.09 -17.12
C SER A 398 15.31 13.67 -17.07
N SER A 399 14.16 13.51 -16.42
CA SER A 399 13.42 12.24 -16.36
C SER A 399 12.67 11.92 -17.66
N GLY A 400 12.67 12.83 -18.64
CA GLY A 400 11.96 12.67 -19.92
C GLY A 400 10.50 13.14 -19.88
N VAL A 401 10.10 13.89 -18.84
CA VAL A 401 8.79 14.53 -18.75
C VAL A 401 8.92 15.96 -19.25
N THR A 402 8.35 16.23 -20.41
CA THR A 402 8.24 17.57 -20.99
C THR A 402 6.90 18.21 -20.63
N GLU A 403 6.83 19.54 -20.72
CA GLU A 403 5.64 20.30 -20.35
C GLU A 403 4.42 19.94 -21.20
N ASP A 404 4.61 19.53 -22.45
CA ASP A 404 3.56 19.16 -23.40
C ASP A 404 3.15 17.67 -23.33
N LEU A 405 3.80 16.87 -22.48
CA LEU A 405 3.65 15.41 -22.47
C LEU A 405 2.32 14.98 -21.84
N ILE A 406 1.53 14.22 -22.59
CA ILE A 406 0.41 13.43 -22.08
C ILE A 406 0.79 11.95 -22.17
N ARG A 407 0.55 11.20 -21.08
CA ARG A 407 0.70 9.73 -21.07
C ARG A 407 -0.66 9.08 -21.16
N ILE A 408 -0.78 8.10 -22.06
CA ILE A 408 -1.99 7.31 -22.28
C ILE A 408 -1.70 5.84 -22.01
N SER A 409 -2.48 5.24 -21.11
CA SER A 409 -2.65 3.80 -21.02
C SER A 409 -3.88 3.42 -21.81
N VAL A 410 -3.68 2.86 -22.99
CA VAL A 410 -4.77 2.56 -23.93
C VAL A 410 -5.53 1.34 -23.45
N GLY A 411 -6.85 1.45 -23.34
CA GLY A 411 -7.75 0.40 -22.87
C GLY A 411 -8.19 -0.56 -23.98
N THR A 412 -9.30 -1.24 -23.71
CA THR A 412 -9.88 -2.28 -24.58
C THR A 412 -11.18 -1.86 -25.27
N GLU A 413 -11.56 -0.59 -25.14
CA GLU A 413 -12.70 0.01 -25.82
C GLU A 413 -12.57 -0.11 -27.35
N HIS A 414 -13.65 0.20 -28.06
CA HIS A 414 -13.59 0.32 -29.52
C HIS A 414 -12.65 1.49 -29.88
N ILE A 415 -11.71 1.24 -30.81
CA ILE A 415 -10.69 2.23 -31.15
C ILE A 415 -11.28 3.54 -31.69
N ASP A 416 -12.35 3.47 -32.48
CA ASP A 416 -13.01 4.66 -33.02
C ASP A 416 -13.61 5.55 -31.92
N ASP A 417 -14.10 4.97 -30.83
CA ASP A 417 -14.66 5.73 -29.70
C ASP A 417 -13.54 6.43 -28.91
N ILE A 418 -12.38 5.77 -28.76
CA ILE A 418 -11.19 6.39 -28.18
C ILE A 418 -10.77 7.57 -29.06
N ILE A 419 -10.63 7.37 -30.37
CA ILE A 419 -10.23 8.44 -31.31
C ILE A 419 -11.24 9.59 -31.29
N ALA A 420 -12.55 9.30 -31.27
CA ALA A 420 -13.59 10.32 -31.20
C ALA A 420 -13.49 11.17 -29.92
N ASP A 421 -13.15 10.57 -28.77
CA ASP A 421 -12.94 11.31 -27.53
C ASP A 421 -11.68 12.19 -27.56
N PHE A 422 -10.62 11.75 -28.24
CA PHE A 422 -9.46 12.60 -28.52
C PHE A 422 -9.81 13.76 -29.45
N GLU A 423 -10.53 13.51 -30.54
CA GLU A 423 -10.93 14.55 -31.47
C GLU A 423 -11.76 15.64 -30.82
N GLN A 424 -12.76 15.27 -30.01
CA GLN A 424 -13.61 16.26 -29.35
C GLN A 424 -12.79 17.09 -28.34
N SER A 425 -11.90 16.45 -27.60
CA SER A 425 -11.07 17.13 -26.61
C SER A 425 -10.07 18.10 -27.26
N PHE A 426 -9.40 17.67 -28.34
CA PHE A 426 -8.51 18.52 -29.13
C PHE A 426 -9.25 19.73 -29.73
N LYS A 427 -10.44 19.53 -30.30
CA LYS A 427 -11.26 20.62 -30.86
C LYS A 427 -11.62 21.64 -29.77
N ALA A 428 -12.06 21.17 -28.60
CA ALA A 428 -12.41 22.04 -27.48
C ALA A 428 -11.20 22.86 -26.96
N ALA A 429 -10.04 22.22 -26.79
CA ALA A 429 -8.81 22.90 -26.35
C ALA A 429 -8.24 23.87 -27.40
N SER A 430 -8.48 23.62 -28.70
CA SER A 430 -8.09 24.57 -29.75
C SER A 430 -9.01 25.80 -29.80
N ALA A 431 -10.31 25.63 -29.56
CA ALA A 431 -11.28 26.73 -29.59
C ALA A 431 -11.05 27.76 -28.46
N SER A 432 -10.69 27.29 -27.26
CA SER A 432 -10.38 28.15 -26.10
C SER A 432 -9.15 29.03 -26.33
N SER A 433 -8.22 28.62 -27.18
CA SER A 433 -7.03 29.41 -27.54
C SER A 433 -7.34 30.57 -28.51
N THR A 434 -8.39 30.45 -29.34
CA THR A 434 -8.80 31.49 -30.31
C THR A 434 -9.68 32.60 -29.73
N GLU A 435 -10.40 32.37 -28.63
CA GLU A 435 -11.24 33.42 -28.02
C GLU A 435 -10.45 34.44 -27.19
N GLY A 436 -9.18 34.16 -26.87
CA GLY A 436 -8.29 35.08 -26.14
C GLY A 436 -7.73 36.24 -26.98
N ASP A 437 -7.84 36.18 -28.32
CA ASP A 437 -7.12 37.07 -29.24
C ASP A 437 -8.01 38.14 -29.93
N LEU A 438 -9.26 38.31 -29.49
CA LEU A 438 -10.22 39.29 -30.04
C LEU A 438 -10.37 40.58 -29.21
N THR A 439 -9.41 40.94 -28.36
CA THR A 439 -9.39 42.24 -27.65
C THR A 439 -8.43 43.25 -28.30
N GLY A 440 -8.55 43.41 -29.62
CA GLY A 440 -7.76 44.35 -30.42
C GLY A 440 -8.61 45.35 -31.20
N VAL A 441 -9.70 45.89 -30.63
CA VAL A 441 -10.44 47.01 -31.25
C VAL A 441 -10.70 48.09 -30.21
N SER A 442 -10.04 49.24 -30.42
CA SER A 442 -10.23 50.48 -29.68
C SER A 442 -11.69 50.96 -29.75
N GLN A 443 -12.31 51.23 -28.59
CA GLN A 443 -13.56 51.99 -28.56
C GLN A 443 -13.40 53.26 -27.72
N ASN A 444 -13.52 54.38 -28.45
CA ASN A 444 -13.81 55.71 -27.94
C ASN A 444 -15.13 55.73 -27.17
N PHE A 445 -15.14 56.41 -26.03
CA PHE A 445 -16.36 56.70 -25.28
C PHE A 445 -17.28 57.67 -26.03
N SER A 446 -18.55 57.30 -26.22
CA SER A 446 -19.65 58.23 -26.50
C SER A 446 -20.97 57.66 -25.97
N ALA A 447 -21.83 58.60 -25.53
CA ALA A 447 -22.98 58.47 -24.64
C ALA A 447 -24.11 57.51 -25.09
N PRO A 448 -24.98 57.04 -24.17
CA PRO A 448 -26.07 56.12 -24.48
C PRO A 448 -27.28 56.83 -25.13
N PRO A 449 -27.94 56.24 -26.15
CA PRO A 449 -29.24 56.69 -26.66
C PRO A 449 -30.43 55.98 -25.95
N PRO A 450 -31.66 56.48 -26.14
CA PRO A 450 -32.81 56.22 -25.26
C PRO A 450 -33.63 54.97 -25.63
N GLU A 451 -34.39 54.48 -24.64
CA GLU A 451 -35.34 53.35 -24.72
C GLU A 451 -36.49 53.58 -25.70
N ALA A 452 -36.95 52.49 -26.34
CA ALA A 452 -38.18 52.37 -27.12
C ALA A 452 -38.70 50.90 -27.08
N PRO A 453 -39.97 50.61 -27.43
CA PRO A 453 -41.00 50.03 -26.55
C PRO A 453 -41.33 48.54 -26.84
N PRO A 454 -42.18 47.87 -26.03
CA PRO A 454 -42.35 46.42 -26.12
C PRO A 454 -43.33 46.01 -27.22
N ILE A 455 -43.03 44.90 -27.91
CA ILE A 455 -43.94 44.24 -28.86
C ILE A 455 -44.25 42.82 -28.38
N ASN A 456 -45.55 42.53 -28.48
CA ASN A 456 -46.35 41.45 -27.93
C ASN A 456 -46.43 40.27 -28.93
N TYR A 457 -46.34 39.01 -28.50
CA TYR A 457 -46.92 37.87 -29.23
C TYR A 457 -47.46 36.78 -28.28
N PRO A 458 -48.55 36.08 -28.67
CA PRO A 458 -49.53 35.51 -27.75
C PRO A 458 -49.29 34.05 -27.35
N CYS A 459 -49.97 33.69 -26.26
CA CYS A 459 -50.07 32.40 -25.60
C CYS A 459 -50.65 31.27 -26.46
N HIS A 460 -50.14 30.06 -26.22
CA HIS A 460 -50.98 28.87 -26.03
C HIS A 460 -50.39 28.00 -24.90
N SER A 461 -51.14 27.87 -23.81
CA SER A 461 -51.01 26.81 -22.79
C SER A 461 -52.14 25.79 -23.00
N PRO A 462 -52.05 24.59 -22.41
CA PRO A 462 -52.70 24.39 -21.11
C PRO A 462 -51.85 23.51 -20.15
N ASN A 463 -51.59 23.96 -18.91
CA ASN A 463 -52.36 23.66 -17.68
C ASN A 463 -51.71 22.49 -16.88
N TYR A 464 -51.56 22.45 -15.55
CA TYR A 464 -52.03 23.17 -14.35
C TYR A 464 -50.85 23.13 -13.33
N SER A 465 -50.43 24.22 -12.68
CA SER A 465 -50.90 24.77 -11.38
C SER A 465 -50.71 23.80 -10.19
N THR A 466 -50.18 24.19 -9.01
CA THR A 466 -50.11 25.51 -8.38
C THR A 466 -49.10 25.52 -7.22
N LYS A 467 -48.37 26.64 -7.10
CA LYS A 467 -47.63 27.14 -5.92
C LYS A 467 -48.61 27.49 -4.75
N PRO A 468 -48.16 28.03 -3.60
CA PRO A 468 -47.78 29.47 -3.46
C PRO A 468 -46.52 29.71 -2.59
N HIS A 469 -45.58 30.61 -2.97
CA HIS A 469 -45.48 32.05 -2.62
C HIS A 469 -45.02 32.33 -1.16
N SER A 470 -44.08 33.22 -0.84
CA SER A 470 -43.94 34.64 -1.23
C SER A 470 -42.55 35.21 -0.80
N VAL A 471 -41.82 35.98 -1.63
CA VAL A 471 -41.69 37.48 -1.73
C VAL A 471 -41.04 38.12 -0.46
N THR A 472 -40.00 38.98 -0.42
CA THR A 472 -39.70 40.28 -1.08
C THR A 472 -38.30 40.80 -0.61
N LEU A 473 -37.38 41.26 -1.48
CA LEU A 473 -36.96 42.65 -1.83
C LEU A 473 -35.78 43.32 -1.05
N ARG A 474 -34.72 43.68 -1.83
CA ARG A 474 -33.96 44.97 -1.92
C ARG A 474 -32.93 45.44 -0.85
N GLN A 475 -31.70 45.73 -1.31
CA GLN A 475 -30.89 46.99 -1.28
C GLN A 475 -29.37 46.67 -1.21
N GLN A 476 -28.57 46.95 -2.25
CA GLN A 476 -27.74 48.16 -2.50
C GLN A 476 -26.70 48.50 -1.41
N LEU A 477 -25.40 48.29 -1.70
CA LEU A 477 -24.39 49.36 -1.93
C LEU A 477 -22.96 48.79 -2.10
N SER A 478 -22.31 49.35 -3.10
CA SER A 478 -20.92 49.26 -3.55
C SER A 478 -19.89 49.85 -2.57
N ILE A 479 -18.59 49.51 -2.72
CA ILE A 479 -17.44 50.43 -2.96
C ILE A 479 -16.05 49.81 -2.59
N LEU A 480 -15.11 49.95 -3.55
CA LEU A 480 -13.62 50.01 -3.51
C LEU A 480 -12.72 48.79 -3.17
N ALA A 481 -11.90 48.44 -4.17
CA ALA A 481 -10.55 47.86 -4.07
C ALA A 481 -9.50 49.00 -3.93
N PRO A 482 -8.17 48.77 -4.10
CA PRO A 482 -7.21 47.79 -3.53
C PRO A 482 -5.98 48.52 -2.92
N HIS A 483 -4.98 47.81 -2.36
CA HIS A 483 -3.53 48.17 -2.34
C HIS A 483 -2.78 47.11 -1.49
N GLN A 484 -1.91 46.27 -2.06
CA GLN A 484 -0.49 46.46 -2.43
C GLN A 484 0.49 45.96 -1.34
N THR A 485 1.45 45.13 -1.80
CA THR A 485 2.88 45.08 -1.40
C THR A 485 3.21 44.61 0.04
N THR A 486 4.25 43.85 0.39
CA THR A 486 5.50 43.41 -0.28
C THR A 486 6.22 42.44 0.67
N THR A 487 6.80 41.36 0.11
CA THR A 487 8.14 40.77 0.35
C THR A 487 8.83 40.65 1.72
N SER A 488 9.58 39.54 1.80
CA SER A 488 10.86 39.25 2.48
C SER A 488 10.76 38.51 3.82
N ASN A 489 11.07 37.21 3.86
CA ASN A 489 12.42 36.58 3.96
C ASN A 489 13.17 36.96 5.24
N ILE A 490 13.49 35.97 6.09
CA ILE A 490 14.87 35.60 6.48
C ILE A 490 14.88 34.28 7.26
N ASN A 491 15.92 33.52 6.95
CA ASN A 491 16.29 32.17 7.34
C ASN A 491 16.74 31.98 8.80
N ALA A 492 16.50 30.75 9.28
CA ALA A 492 17.44 29.82 9.94
C ALA A 492 18.19 30.21 11.23
N ALA A 493 18.10 29.33 12.25
CA ALA A 493 19.15 28.33 12.58
C ALA A 493 19.33 28.05 14.09
N LYS A 494 19.49 26.76 14.41
CA LYS A 494 20.19 26.12 15.56
C LYS A 494 19.54 26.23 16.96
N MET A 495 19.03 25.16 17.61
CA MET A 495 19.59 23.87 18.04
C MET A 495 20.40 23.93 19.36
N ASN A 496 19.78 23.42 20.44
CA ASN A 496 20.34 22.64 21.59
C ASN A 496 19.22 22.52 22.64
N LEU A 497 18.65 21.34 22.94
CA LEU A 497 19.16 20.19 23.71
C LEU A 497 19.75 20.59 25.09
N LEU A 498 19.24 19.91 26.13
CA LEU A 498 19.34 20.17 27.58
C LEU A 498 18.33 21.22 28.09
N THR A 499 17.23 20.74 28.66
CA THR A 499 17.04 20.69 30.13
C THR A 499 15.65 20.12 30.40
N THR A 500 15.58 18.81 30.62
CA THR A 500 14.41 18.15 31.20
C THR A 500 14.68 17.96 32.70
N LEU A 501 13.65 18.23 33.50
CA LEU A 501 13.46 17.86 34.92
C LEU A 501 14.18 18.68 36.02
N LEU A 502 13.36 19.41 36.78
CA LEU A 502 13.16 19.41 38.25
C LEU A 502 12.92 20.84 38.73
N LEU A 503 12.00 21.19 39.63
CA LEU A 503 10.86 20.56 40.29
C LEU A 503 10.20 21.70 41.09
N LEU A 504 8.87 21.69 41.20
CA LEU A 504 8.05 22.22 42.31
C LEU A 504 8.09 23.71 42.73
N SER A 505 6.97 24.37 42.41
CA SER A 505 6.09 25.14 43.31
C SER A 505 6.66 26.21 44.25
N THR A 506 6.30 27.47 43.97
CA THR A 506 5.76 28.39 44.99
C THR A 506 4.65 29.25 44.38
N THR A 507 3.48 29.15 44.99
CA THR A 507 2.30 29.99 44.82
C THR A 507 2.58 31.45 45.17
N ALA A 508 2.25 32.38 44.26
CA ALA A 508 1.93 33.76 44.61
C ALA A 508 0.48 34.02 44.22
N LEU A 509 -0.37 34.16 45.24
CA LEU A 509 -1.73 34.69 45.11
C LEU A 509 -1.63 36.14 44.63
N ALA A 510 -2.08 36.40 43.40
CA ALA A 510 -2.54 37.71 42.99
C ALA A 510 -4.06 37.63 42.83
N THR A 511 -4.77 38.40 43.64
CA THR A 511 -6.22 38.57 43.59
C THR A 511 -6.60 39.28 42.28
N SER A 512 -6.84 38.51 41.22
CA SER A 512 -7.60 38.96 40.06
C SER A 512 -9.01 38.41 40.16
N LYS A 513 -10.00 39.30 40.01
CA LYS A 513 -11.42 39.03 39.76
C LYS A 513 -11.61 37.69 39.01
N PRO A 514 -12.54 36.79 39.42
CA PRO A 514 -12.72 35.53 38.71
C PRO A 514 -12.94 35.83 37.22
N PRO A 515 -12.25 35.13 36.30
CA PRO A 515 -12.52 35.32 34.87
C PRO A 515 -14.01 35.07 34.63
N PRO A 516 -14.65 35.78 33.70
CA PRO A 516 -16.05 35.50 33.37
C PRO A 516 -16.17 34.01 33.06
N SER A 517 -17.11 33.32 33.72
CA SER A 517 -17.32 31.90 33.52
C SER A 517 -17.73 31.66 32.06
N THR A 518 -16.82 31.18 31.24
CA THR A 518 -17.06 30.85 29.83
C THR A 518 -17.71 29.48 29.74
N SER A 519 -19.00 29.42 30.08
CA SER A 519 -19.82 28.23 29.87
C SER A 519 -20.35 28.19 28.44
N LEU A 520 -20.20 27.05 27.76
CA LEU A 520 -20.73 26.78 26.43
C LEU A 520 -21.78 25.67 26.54
N THR A 521 -22.96 25.88 25.96
CA THR A 521 -24.08 24.94 26.03
C THR A 521 -24.39 24.38 24.66
N LEU A 522 -24.36 23.05 24.54
CA LEU A 522 -24.93 22.32 23.41
C LEU A 522 -26.37 21.92 23.76
N ARG A 523 -27.32 22.20 22.88
CA ARG A 523 -28.71 21.74 22.98
C ARG A 523 -29.02 20.78 21.84
N ILE A 524 -29.69 19.67 22.15
CA ILE A 524 -30.25 18.77 21.14
C ILE A 524 -31.76 19.04 21.05
N PRO A 525 -32.26 19.63 19.95
CA PRO A 525 -33.67 19.90 19.76
C PRO A 525 -34.44 18.60 19.56
N ALA A 526 -35.78 18.71 19.61
CA ALA A 526 -36.64 17.54 19.45
C ALA A 526 -36.42 16.88 18.09
N SER A 527 -36.25 15.55 18.07
CA SER A 527 -35.95 14.82 16.83
C SER A 527 -36.84 13.61 16.64
N ALA A 528 -37.47 13.51 15.47
CA ALA A 528 -38.25 12.33 15.07
C ALA A 528 -37.39 11.06 14.93
N ALA A 529 -36.06 11.18 14.93
CA ALA A 529 -35.14 10.04 14.92
C ALA A 529 -35.04 9.34 16.29
N LEU A 530 -35.55 9.95 17.35
CA LEU A 530 -35.59 9.37 18.70
C LEU A 530 -36.94 8.71 18.97
N PRO A 531 -37.00 7.58 19.71
CA PRO A 531 -38.25 6.95 20.12
C PRO A 531 -39.18 7.87 20.93
N ASN A 532 -38.61 8.78 21.73
CA ASN A 532 -39.30 9.93 22.30
C ASN A 532 -38.60 11.20 21.79
N PRO A 533 -39.27 12.05 20.98
CA PRO A 533 -38.63 13.19 20.35
C PRO A 533 -37.95 14.16 21.32
N ASN A 534 -38.38 14.20 22.58
CA ASN A 534 -37.91 15.16 23.58
C ASN A 534 -36.97 14.54 24.63
N VAL A 535 -36.55 13.28 24.52
CA VAL A 535 -35.78 12.62 25.60
C VAL A 535 -34.58 11.87 25.03
N LEU A 536 -33.38 12.30 25.43
CA LEU A 536 -32.14 11.57 25.18
C LEU A 536 -31.93 10.45 26.21
N PRO A 537 -31.27 9.34 25.84
CA PRO A 537 -30.91 8.28 26.79
C PRO A 537 -30.06 8.82 27.95
N PRO A 538 -30.30 8.40 29.21
CA PRO A 538 -29.58 8.92 30.38
C PRO A 538 -28.06 8.72 30.35
N SER A 539 -27.57 7.73 29.60
CA SER A 539 -26.14 7.47 29.42
C SER A 539 -25.46 8.35 28.38
N THR A 540 -26.17 9.34 27.81
CA THR A 540 -25.62 10.24 26.81
C THR A 540 -24.71 11.28 27.46
N HIS A 541 -23.52 11.50 26.89
CA HIS A 541 -22.61 12.58 27.29
C HIS A 541 -21.94 13.19 26.07
N ALA A 542 -21.37 14.39 26.22
CA ALA A 542 -20.70 15.09 25.14
C ALA A 542 -19.28 15.52 25.56
N THR A 543 -18.35 15.55 24.59
CA THR A 543 -16.96 15.96 24.83
C THR A 543 -16.49 17.01 23.83
N LEU A 544 -15.69 17.96 24.29
CA LEU A 544 -14.92 18.89 23.47
C LEU A 544 -13.44 18.53 23.55
N SER A 545 -12.82 18.25 22.41
CA SER A 545 -11.41 17.84 22.30
C SER A 545 -10.61 18.79 21.41
N ALA A 546 -9.50 19.29 21.93
CA ALA A 546 -8.45 19.99 21.19
C ALA A 546 -7.08 19.39 21.60
N LEU A 547 -6.00 19.80 20.94
CA LEU A 547 -4.66 19.20 21.11
C LEU A 547 -4.19 19.16 22.57
N ASN A 548 -4.55 20.18 23.37
CA ASN A 548 -4.16 20.31 24.79
C ASN A 548 -5.34 20.45 25.77
N THR A 549 -6.58 20.32 25.30
CA THR A 549 -7.79 20.58 26.12
C THR A 549 -8.83 19.49 25.90
N PHE A 550 -9.36 18.94 26.98
CA PHE A 550 -10.44 17.96 26.95
C PHE A 550 -11.50 18.29 28.02
N LEU A 551 -12.71 18.62 27.58
CA LEU A 551 -13.85 18.92 28.43
C LEU A 551 -14.95 17.89 28.18
N SER A 552 -15.64 17.46 29.24
CA SER A 552 -16.77 16.53 29.16
C SER A 552 -17.95 17.12 29.90
N ALA A 553 -19.14 16.98 29.33
CA ALA A 553 -20.39 17.44 29.91
C ALA A 553 -21.42 16.29 29.92
N PRO A 554 -22.00 15.95 31.09
CA PRO A 554 -23.10 14.99 31.15
C PRO A 554 -24.41 15.61 30.64
N LEU A 555 -25.38 14.76 30.31
CA LEU A 555 -26.73 15.18 29.94
C LEU A 555 -27.45 15.89 31.12
N SER A 556 -27.90 17.12 30.92
CA SER A 556 -28.77 17.85 31.86
C SER A 556 -30.27 17.72 31.50
N THR A 557 -31.14 18.27 32.36
CA THR A 557 -32.60 18.05 32.42
C THR A 557 -33.42 18.52 31.20
N GLN A 558 -32.79 18.96 30.10
CA GLN A 558 -33.46 19.47 28.89
C GLN A 558 -32.73 19.10 27.59
N ASN A 559 -32.12 17.91 27.51
CA ASN A 559 -31.29 17.51 26.35
C ASN A 559 -30.15 18.50 26.05
N THR A 560 -29.59 19.07 27.12
CA THR A 560 -28.52 20.05 27.07
C THR A 560 -27.24 19.49 27.68
N PHE A 561 -26.10 20.02 27.24
CA PHE A 561 -24.78 19.71 27.77
C PHE A 561 -24.07 21.03 28.03
N VAL A 562 -23.62 21.26 29.27
CA VAL A 562 -22.95 22.51 29.67
C VAL A 562 -21.48 22.25 29.91
N PHE A 563 -20.63 22.82 29.06
CA PHE A 563 -19.18 22.80 29.18
C PHE A 563 -18.71 24.06 29.89
N ASN A 564 -18.09 23.91 31.05
CA ASN A 564 -17.54 25.04 31.80
C ASN A 564 -16.06 25.25 31.48
N ASN A 565 -15.58 26.50 31.64
CA ASN A 565 -14.19 26.90 31.43
C ASN A 565 -13.68 26.71 30.00
N VAL A 566 -14.53 27.01 29.00
CA VAL A 566 -14.13 26.93 27.60
C VAL A 566 -13.23 28.11 27.22
N THR A 567 -12.08 27.83 26.61
CA THR A 567 -11.12 28.85 26.16
C THR A 567 -11.28 29.16 24.68
N THR A 568 -10.72 30.28 24.21
CA THR A 568 -10.66 30.59 22.76
C THR A 568 -9.86 29.50 22.03
N GLY A 569 -10.41 28.97 20.94
CA GLY A 569 -9.77 27.90 20.14
C GLY A 569 -10.76 27.07 19.31
N SER A 570 -10.22 26.15 18.51
CA SER A 570 -10.96 25.17 17.72
C SER A 570 -11.08 23.84 18.45
N TYR A 571 -12.29 23.30 18.55
CA TYR A 571 -12.59 22.04 19.21
C TYR A 571 -13.33 21.08 18.28
N LEU A 572 -13.06 19.79 18.44
CA LEU A 572 -13.93 18.72 17.95
C LEU A 572 -14.97 18.41 19.04
N LEU A 573 -16.25 18.48 18.68
CA LEU A 573 -17.37 18.14 19.55
C LEU A 573 -17.94 16.77 19.15
N ASP A 574 -17.97 15.86 20.11
CA ASP A 574 -18.56 14.52 19.96
C ASP A 574 -19.66 14.31 21.01
N VAL A 575 -20.79 13.73 20.59
CA VAL A 575 -21.88 13.29 21.49
C VAL A 575 -21.95 11.77 21.45
N PHE A 576 -21.78 11.15 22.61
CA PHE A 576 -21.74 9.70 22.77
C PHE A 576 -23.06 9.20 23.32
N CYS A 577 -23.65 8.22 22.63
CA CYS A 577 -24.87 7.55 23.05
C CYS A 577 -24.84 6.10 22.57
N ALA A 578 -25.30 5.18 23.41
CA ALA A 578 -25.30 3.75 23.10
C ALA A 578 -26.27 3.36 21.96
N THR A 579 -27.26 4.21 21.68
CA THR A 579 -28.39 3.85 20.81
C THR A 579 -28.54 4.71 19.56
N HIS A 580 -28.00 5.94 19.55
CA HIS A 580 -28.17 6.90 18.45
C HIS A 580 -26.88 7.60 18.09
N ALA A 581 -26.71 7.90 16.80
CA ALA A 581 -25.60 8.67 16.25
C ALA A 581 -25.95 10.17 16.17
N PHE A 582 -24.94 11.01 16.37
CA PHE A 582 -25.03 12.47 16.28
C PHE A 582 -24.07 13.00 15.23
N ALA A 583 -24.40 14.15 14.64
CA ALA A 583 -23.51 14.80 13.70
C ALA A 583 -22.21 15.25 14.39
N PRO A 584 -21.03 14.89 13.87
CA PRO A 584 -19.78 15.39 14.43
C PRO A 584 -19.63 16.86 14.06
N LEU A 585 -19.36 17.68 15.07
CA LEU A 585 -19.30 19.14 14.94
C LEU A 585 -17.88 19.61 15.18
N ARG A 586 -17.41 20.55 14.35
CA ARG A 586 -16.25 21.38 14.68
C ARG A 586 -16.77 22.71 15.23
N VAL A 587 -16.25 23.13 16.38
CA VAL A 587 -16.69 24.32 17.11
C VAL A 587 -15.50 25.24 17.34
N ASP A 588 -15.54 26.41 16.74
CA ASP A 588 -14.56 27.47 16.95
C ASP A 588 -15.14 28.50 17.93
N VAL A 589 -14.43 28.71 19.03
CA VAL A 589 -14.82 29.61 20.12
C VAL A 589 -13.87 30.79 20.17
N SER A 590 -14.40 32.00 20.25
CA SER A 590 -13.64 33.23 20.47
C SER A 590 -14.29 34.07 21.56
N ILE A 591 -13.49 34.59 22.49
CA ILE A 591 -13.99 35.42 23.60
C ILE A 591 -14.03 36.88 23.13
N SER A 592 -15.20 37.53 23.20
CA SER A 592 -15.36 38.93 22.82
C SER A 592 -14.84 39.86 23.93
N ALA A 593 -14.30 41.02 23.55
CA ALA A 593 -13.83 42.04 24.47
C ALA A 593 -14.95 43.01 24.91
N GLN A 594 -16.19 42.84 24.43
CA GLN A 594 -17.31 43.71 24.78
C GLN A 594 -17.96 43.32 26.13
N PRO A 595 -18.47 44.30 26.92
CA PRO A 595 -18.94 44.06 28.29
C PRO A 595 -20.13 43.09 28.41
N ASP A 596 -20.92 42.94 27.35
CA ASP A 596 -22.23 42.29 27.38
C ASP A 596 -22.30 40.95 26.61
N VAL A 597 -21.20 40.53 25.98
CA VAL A 597 -21.13 39.29 25.17
C VAL A 597 -19.93 38.44 25.57
N THR A 598 -20.17 37.27 26.17
CA THR A 598 -19.10 36.47 26.78
C THR A 598 -18.39 35.53 25.80
N LEU A 599 -19.06 35.00 24.76
CA LEU A 599 -18.48 34.07 23.78
C LEU A 599 -19.10 34.27 22.38
N LEU A 600 -18.26 34.25 21.34
CA LEU A 600 -18.64 34.12 19.94
C LEU A 600 -18.28 32.71 19.45
N VAL A 601 -19.29 31.95 19.06
CA VAL A 601 -19.17 30.52 18.70
C VAL A 601 -19.56 30.32 17.25
N ARG A 602 -18.74 29.57 16.50
CA ARG A 602 -19.06 29.10 15.15
C ARG A 602 -18.99 27.59 15.13
N ALA A 603 -20.08 26.95 14.72
CA ALA A 603 -20.17 25.50 14.65
C ALA A 603 -20.50 25.04 13.22
N TRP A 604 -19.83 23.98 12.76
CA TRP A 604 -20.04 23.37 11.45
C TRP A 604 -20.21 21.86 11.62
N GLU A 605 -21.17 21.28 10.91
CA GLU A 605 -21.22 19.84 10.73
C GLU A 605 -20.04 19.42 9.83
N THR A 606 -19.31 18.40 10.25
CA THR A 606 -18.15 17.88 9.52
C THR A 606 -18.37 16.40 9.20
N TYR A 607 -17.53 15.83 8.34
CA TYR A 607 -17.43 14.38 8.17
C TYR A 607 -16.08 13.91 8.72
N ARG A 608 -16.07 12.88 9.59
CA ARG A 608 -14.81 12.32 10.09
C ARG A 608 -14.04 11.68 8.93
N GLY A 609 -12.98 12.33 8.45
CA GLY A 609 -12.16 11.88 7.32
C GLY A 609 -11.85 12.94 6.27
N ASN A 610 -12.48 14.11 6.33
CA ASN A 610 -12.14 15.24 5.45
C ASN A 610 -11.00 16.09 6.02
N ASP A 611 -10.29 16.80 5.14
CA ASP A 611 -9.29 17.79 5.52
C ASP A 611 -9.88 18.82 6.51
N TRP A 612 -9.05 19.27 7.45
CA TRP A 612 -9.43 20.17 8.55
C TRP A 612 -10.21 21.42 8.08
N ASP A 613 -10.04 21.84 6.82
CA ASP A 613 -10.60 23.06 6.25
C ASP A 613 -11.91 22.89 5.47
N ASN A 614 -12.47 21.68 5.40
CA ASN A 614 -13.73 21.46 4.69
C ASN A 614 -14.93 21.94 5.55
N LYS A 615 -15.21 23.24 5.49
CA LYS A 615 -16.31 23.90 6.19
C LYS A 615 -17.58 23.76 5.35
N GLY A 616 -18.49 22.86 5.76
CA GLY A 616 -19.88 22.87 5.26
C GLY A 616 -20.62 24.16 5.65
N GLU A 617 -21.93 24.23 5.40
CA GLU A 617 -22.74 25.37 5.85
C GLU A 617 -22.65 25.54 7.39
N ALA A 618 -22.43 26.76 7.85
CA ALA A 618 -22.35 27.07 9.27
C ALA A 618 -23.73 26.91 9.93
N ALA A 619 -23.81 26.06 10.95
CA ALA A 619 -25.06 25.80 11.65
C ALA A 619 -25.47 26.98 12.55
N VAL A 620 -24.52 27.81 13.01
CA VAL A 620 -24.79 29.02 13.82
C VAL A 620 -23.74 30.11 13.54
N VAL A 621 -24.20 31.32 13.25
CA VAL A 621 -23.45 32.58 13.35
C VAL A 621 -24.28 33.52 14.22
N GLY A 622 -24.03 33.56 15.53
CA GLY A 622 -24.82 34.40 16.44
C GLY A 622 -24.14 34.65 17.79
N GLU A 623 -24.45 35.80 18.40
CA GLU A 623 -24.02 36.21 19.74
C GLU A 623 -24.71 35.34 20.79
N GLY A 624 -23.94 34.54 21.53
CA GLY A 624 -24.49 33.66 22.56
C GLY A 624 -23.62 32.43 22.83
N ASN A 625 -23.83 31.82 23.99
CA ASN A 625 -23.10 30.63 24.44
C ASN A 625 -23.89 29.33 24.24
N VAL A 626 -24.93 29.33 23.41
CA VAL A 626 -25.78 28.15 23.14
C VAL A 626 -25.81 27.87 21.64
N PHE A 627 -25.63 26.61 21.26
CA PHE A 627 -25.80 26.16 19.87
C PHE A 627 -26.49 24.80 19.82
N GLU A 628 -27.09 24.48 18.66
CA GLU A 628 -27.89 23.28 18.50
C GLU A 628 -27.15 22.20 17.70
N GLY A 629 -27.25 20.94 18.15
CA GLY A 629 -26.71 19.76 17.46
C GLY A 629 -27.81 18.85 16.95
N ARG A 630 -27.51 18.05 15.91
CA ARG A 630 -28.50 17.21 15.23
C ARG A 630 -28.26 15.71 15.45
N VAL A 631 -29.36 14.98 15.64
CA VAL A 631 -29.38 13.51 15.68
C VAL A 631 -29.46 12.98 14.24
N ILE A 632 -28.57 12.06 13.86
CA ILE A 632 -28.50 11.51 12.48
C ILE A 632 -29.37 10.24 12.32
N GLY A 633 -29.47 9.38 13.34
CA GLY A 633 -30.21 8.11 13.25
C GLY A 633 -29.67 7.00 14.16
N GLY A 634 -30.03 5.74 13.88
CA GLY A 634 -29.71 4.53 14.68
C GLY A 634 -28.21 4.19 14.81
N LYS A 635 -27.91 3.02 15.41
CA LYS A 635 -26.56 2.61 15.89
C LYS A 635 -25.42 2.91 14.91
N GLY A 636 -24.68 3.98 15.17
CA GLY A 636 -23.31 4.21 14.69
C GLY A 636 -22.33 3.93 15.83
N TYR A 637 -21.29 3.14 15.59
CA TYR A 637 -20.22 2.90 16.58
C TYR A 637 -19.25 4.09 16.57
N PHE A 638 -19.12 4.79 17.69
CA PHE A 638 -18.11 5.85 17.86
C PHE A 638 -17.24 5.52 19.09
N MET A 639 -15.93 5.36 18.87
CA MET A 639 -14.99 5.21 19.97
C MET A 639 -14.69 6.56 20.62
N GLU A 640 -14.81 6.60 21.96
CA GLU A 640 -14.46 7.75 22.78
C GLU A 640 -12.92 7.96 22.76
N ARG A 641 -12.48 9.16 22.37
CA ARG A 641 -11.06 9.51 22.48
C ARG A 641 -10.77 9.78 23.96
N SER A 642 -10.31 8.77 24.68
CA SER A 642 -9.94 8.92 26.09
C SER A 642 -8.81 9.95 26.25
N LYS A 643 -8.81 10.67 27.39
CA LYS A 643 -7.65 11.46 27.83
C LYS A 643 -6.43 10.54 27.83
N PHE A 644 -5.41 10.85 27.04
CA PHE A 644 -4.15 10.10 27.08
C PHE A 644 -3.58 10.20 28.50
N ASN A 645 -3.71 9.11 29.26
CA ASN A 645 -3.14 8.97 30.59
C ASN A 645 -1.99 7.98 30.48
N ALA A 646 -0.75 8.44 30.70
CA ALA A 646 0.42 7.58 30.65
C ALA A 646 0.32 6.37 31.61
N PHE A 647 -0.44 6.47 32.70
CA PHE A 647 -0.71 5.35 33.62
C PHE A 647 -1.77 4.36 33.10
N ALA A 648 -2.56 4.69 32.07
CA ALA A 648 -3.47 3.73 31.45
C ALA A 648 -2.72 2.60 30.73
N ILE A 649 -1.48 2.86 30.29
CA ILE A 649 -0.56 1.86 29.73
C ILE A 649 -0.23 0.77 30.76
N LEU A 650 -0.09 1.14 32.04
CA LEU A 650 0.19 0.20 33.13
C LEU A 650 -1.02 -0.64 33.55
N LYS A 651 -2.24 -0.26 33.14
CA LYS A 651 -3.44 -1.08 33.34
C LYS A 651 -3.55 -2.20 32.30
N ASN A 652 -2.74 -2.17 31.25
CA ASN A 652 -2.69 -3.25 30.28
C ASN A 652 -1.74 -4.35 30.81
N PRO A 653 -2.27 -5.53 31.20
CA PRO A 653 -1.47 -6.57 31.81
C PRO A 653 -0.36 -7.07 30.87
N MET A 654 -0.51 -6.98 29.55
CA MET A 654 0.51 -7.37 28.58
C MET A 654 1.70 -6.41 28.55
N ILE A 655 1.45 -5.11 28.75
CA ILE A 655 2.52 -4.12 28.78
C ILE A 655 3.26 -4.18 30.11
N LEU A 656 2.54 -4.42 31.21
CA LEU A 656 3.16 -4.66 32.52
C LEU A 656 4.02 -5.94 32.48
N LEU A 657 3.54 -7.01 31.86
CA LEU A 657 4.31 -8.24 31.67
C LEU A 657 5.56 -8.01 30.81
N GLY A 658 5.45 -7.19 29.75
CA GLY A 658 6.58 -6.79 28.91
C GLY A 658 7.64 -6.00 29.68
N LEU A 659 7.23 -5.05 30.52
CA LEU A 659 8.15 -4.26 31.34
C LEU A 659 8.83 -5.09 32.44
N VAL A 660 8.08 -5.99 33.10
CA VAL A 660 8.66 -6.93 34.07
C VAL A 660 9.64 -7.87 33.40
N SER A 661 9.30 -8.40 32.22
CA SER A 661 10.20 -9.24 31.43
C SER A 661 11.49 -8.50 31.05
N MET A 662 11.39 -7.23 30.65
CA MET A 662 12.56 -6.38 30.37
C MET A 662 13.44 -6.16 31.61
N CYS A 663 12.84 -5.87 32.77
CA CYS A 663 13.58 -5.71 34.02
C CYS A 663 14.27 -7.00 34.46
N VAL A 664 13.66 -8.15 34.21
CA VAL A 664 14.28 -9.46 34.50
C VAL A 664 15.39 -9.75 33.49
N PHE A 665 15.16 -9.59 32.19
CA PHE A 665 16.18 -9.91 31.17
C PHE A 665 17.40 -8.99 31.23
N LEU A 666 17.21 -7.70 31.50
CA LEU A 666 18.29 -6.72 31.53
C LEU A 666 18.88 -6.51 32.93
N GLY A 667 18.08 -6.70 33.98
CA GLY A 667 18.50 -6.49 35.37
C GLY A 667 19.12 -7.71 36.04
N LEU A 668 18.75 -8.93 35.64
CA LEU A 668 19.25 -10.15 36.26
C LEU A 668 20.77 -10.35 36.06
N PRO A 669 21.37 -10.06 34.88
CA PRO A 669 22.82 -10.11 34.73
C PRO A 669 23.55 -9.16 35.69
N TYR A 670 23.04 -7.93 35.84
CA TYR A 670 23.62 -6.94 36.75
C TYR A 670 23.47 -7.33 38.23
N LEU A 671 22.37 -7.98 38.60
CA LEU A 671 22.18 -8.51 39.96
C LEU A 671 23.14 -9.65 40.25
N VAL A 672 23.33 -10.59 39.33
CA VAL A 672 24.23 -11.75 39.50
C VAL A 672 25.69 -11.30 39.59
N ASP A 673 26.10 -10.30 38.80
CA ASP A 673 27.47 -9.79 38.85
C ASP A 673 27.80 -9.00 40.12
N ASN A 674 26.78 -8.55 40.85
CA ASN A 674 26.94 -7.85 42.13
C ASN A 674 26.54 -8.70 43.36
N MET A 675 26.28 -10.00 43.19
CA MET A 675 26.08 -10.91 44.32
C MET A 675 27.39 -11.15 45.07
N ASP A 676 27.30 -11.33 46.39
CA ASP A 676 28.44 -11.82 47.15
C ASP A 676 28.84 -13.24 46.69
N PRO A 677 30.11 -13.65 46.87
CA PRO A 677 30.62 -14.89 46.30
C PRO A 677 29.91 -16.15 46.80
N GLU A 678 29.44 -16.15 48.04
CA GLU A 678 28.75 -17.30 48.64
C GLU A 678 27.33 -17.44 48.09
N MET A 679 26.56 -16.35 47.98
CA MET A 679 25.25 -16.36 47.33
C MET A 679 25.34 -16.67 45.85
N ARG A 680 26.38 -16.18 45.16
CA ARG A 680 26.58 -16.50 43.73
C ARG A 680 26.83 -17.98 43.53
N ALA A 681 27.64 -18.60 44.38
CA ALA A 681 27.89 -20.04 44.35
C ALA A 681 26.62 -20.85 44.63
N GLU A 682 25.83 -20.45 45.64
CA GLU A 682 24.54 -21.11 45.94
C GLU A 682 23.52 -20.92 44.81
N TRP A 683 23.47 -19.73 44.19
CA TRP A 683 22.61 -19.44 43.05
C TRP A 683 22.99 -20.29 41.84
N GLU A 684 24.28 -20.39 41.51
CA GLU A 684 24.80 -21.22 40.40
C GLU A 684 24.55 -22.72 40.64
N GLU A 685 24.65 -23.19 41.89
CA GLU A 685 24.33 -24.58 42.25
C GLU A 685 22.84 -24.88 42.09
N ARG A 686 21.95 -23.97 42.54
CA ARG A 686 20.51 -24.10 42.32
C ARG A 686 20.13 -24.06 40.84
N GLN A 687 20.83 -23.28 40.02
CA GLN A 687 20.63 -23.25 38.56
C GLN A 687 20.93 -24.60 37.88
N LYS A 688 21.83 -25.43 38.42
CA LYS A 688 22.09 -26.79 37.86
C LYS A 688 20.90 -27.72 37.98
N SER A 689 20.06 -27.53 38.99
CA SER A 689 18.82 -28.30 39.21
C SER A 689 17.57 -27.67 38.60
N ASN A 690 17.70 -26.49 37.98
CA ASN A 690 16.56 -25.74 37.45
C ASN A 690 16.17 -26.27 36.05
N PRO A 691 14.97 -26.88 35.89
CA PRO A 691 14.55 -27.49 34.62
C PRO A 691 14.43 -26.47 33.47
N MET A 692 14.33 -25.17 33.77
CA MET A 692 14.32 -24.10 32.76
C MET A 692 15.69 -23.88 32.09
N ASN A 693 16.81 -24.31 32.70
CA ASN A 693 18.13 -24.15 32.09
C ASN A 693 18.42 -25.15 30.97
N GLY A 694 17.72 -26.30 30.93
CA GLY A 694 17.72 -27.17 29.75
C GLY A 694 17.03 -26.51 28.54
N ILE A 695 16.10 -25.58 28.79
CA ILE A 695 15.37 -24.83 27.77
C ILE A 695 16.15 -23.58 27.36
N MET A 696 16.83 -22.90 28.29
CA MET A 696 17.67 -21.72 27.98
C MET A 696 19.07 -22.07 27.46
N GLY A 697 19.66 -23.21 27.84
CA GLY A 697 20.95 -23.67 27.31
C GLY A 697 20.92 -23.99 25.80
N ALA A 698 19.75 -24.31 25.26
CA ALA A 698 19.53 -24.44 23.82
C ALA A 698 19.55 -23.09 23.08
N ALA A 699 19.40 -21.97 23.79
CA ALA A 699 19.38 -20.61 23.22
C ALA A 699 20.75 -19.90 23.25
N THR A 700 21.75 -20.41 23.98
CA THR A 700 23.07 -19.77 24.12
C THR A 700 24.25 -20.60 23.59
N GLY A 701 24.00 -21.77 22.99
CA GLY A 701 25.00 -22.47 22.17
C GLY A 701 26.22 -23.04 22.91
N GLN A 702 26.15 -23.32 24.22
CA GLN A 702 27.21 -24.03 24.92
C GLN A 702 26.96 -25.55 24.91
N SER A 703 27.83 -26.29 24.23
CA SER A 703 27.83 -27.74 24.09
C SER A 703 28.24 -28.45 25.39
N GLY A 704 27.36 -29.33 25.90
CA GLY A 704 27.70 -30.30 26.94
C GLY A 704 26.48 -31.05 27.46
N ALA A 705 26.15 -32.21 26.87
CA ALA A 705 25.19 -33.16 27.46
C ALA A 705 25.92 -34.04 28.51
N PRO A 706 25.24 -34.57 29.54
CA PRO A 706 24.35 -35.71 29.30
C PRO A 706 23.06 -35.77 30.16
N GLY A 707 22.01 -36.39 29.60
CA GLY A 707 21.07 -37.21 30.41
C GLY A 707 19.58 -36.86 30.36
N GLY A 708 18.85 -37.55 29.49
CA GLY A 708 17.51 -38.15 29.73
C GLY A 708 16.44 -37.32 30.44
N PHE A 709 15.77 -36.40 29.73
CA PHE A 709 14.47 -35.89 30.14
C PHE A 709 13.36 -36.56 29.32
N ASP A 710 12.54 -37.39 29.96
CA ASP A 710 11.36 -38.01 29.35
C ASP A 710 10.14 -37.09 29.50
N MET A 711 9.91 -36.28 28.46
CA MET A 711 8.80 -35.34 28.37
C MET A 711 7.42 -36.03 28.43
N ALA A 712 7.32 -37.29 27.99
CA ALA A 712 6.06 -38.02 27.98
C ALA A 712 5.64 -38.40 29.41
N ALA A 713 6.59 -38.77 30.28
CA ALA A 713 6.31 -39.09 31.68
C ALA A 713 5.89 -37.86 32.50
N PHE A 714 6.44 -36.68 32.20
CA PHE A 714 6.10 -35.42 32.88
C PHE A 714 4.67 -34.95 32.54
N LEU A 715 4.28 -35.03 31.27
CA LEU A 715 2.93 -34.65 30.83
C LEU A 715 1.86 -35.66 31.28
N ALA A 716 2.24 -36.91 31.55
CA ALA A 716 1.34 -37.97 32.01
C ALA A 716 1.09 -37.99 33.54
N GLY A 717 1.65 -37.05 34.32
CA GLY A 717 1.31 -36.88 35.74
C GLY A 717 1.55 -38.09 36.64
N SER A 718 2.48 -38.98 36.28
CA SER A 718 2.69 -40.24 36.99
C SER A 718 3.81 -40.13 38.03
N ALA A 719 3.46 -40.03 39.31
CA ALA A 719 4.42 -40.12 40.40
C ALA A 719 4.99 -41.55 40.50
N LYS A 720 6.32 -41.70 40.36
CA LYS A 720 7.00 -42.96 40.66
C LYS A 720 7.01 -43.19 42.18
N LYS A 721 6.56 -44.37 42.60
CA LYS A 721 6.84 -44.96 43.92
C LYS A 721 8.17 -45.71 43.84
N GLU A 722 9.07 -45.44 44.78
CA GLU A 722 10.24 -46.29 45.08
C GLU A 722 9.78 -47.60 45.75
N ASP A 723 10.34 -48.75 45.33
CA ASP A 723 11.34 -49.49 46.12
C ASP A 723 11.60 -50.93 45.64
N SER A 724 12.88 -51.31 45.67
CA SER A 724 13.47 -52.65 45.95
C SER A 724 13.32 -53.84 44.97
N ALA A 725 14.45 -54.52 44.73
CA ALA A 725 14.70 -55.69 43.86
C ALA A 725 14.44 -57.05 44.57
N PRO A 726 14.86 -58.26 44.08
CA PRO A 726 15.22 -58.78 42.72
C PRO A 726 14.55 -60.15 42.37
N GLU A 727 15.02 -60.81 41.28
CA GLU A 727 14.80 -62.23 40.83
C GLU A 727 13.53 -62.54 39.99
N ALA A 728 13.45 -63.46 39.01
CA ALA A 728 14.35 -64.21 38.13
C ALA A 728 13.48 -65.00 37.10
N ILE A 729 14.10 -65.49 36.00
CA ILE A 729 13.74 -66.72 35.21
C ILE A 729 12.62 -66.69 34.11
N ALA A 730 13.12 -66.78 32.87
CA ALA A 730 12.83 -67.71 31.74
C ALA A 730 11.51 -67.79 30.93
N SER A 731 11.74 -67.98 29.61
CA SER A 731 10.97 -68.71 28.57
C SER A 731 9.64 -68.07 28.09
N GLY A 732 9.20 -68.16 26.84
CA GLY A 732 9.60 -68.97 25.69
C GLY A 732 8.83 -68.57 24.41
N SER A 733 9.11 -69.30 23.34
CA SER A 733 8.77 -69.16 21.92
C SER A 733 7.29 -69.34 21.47
N SER A 734 6.92 -68.76 20.32
CA SER A 734 6.25 -69.36 19.12
C SER A 734 5.59 -68.23 18.28
N LYS A 735 5.76 -68.02 16.96
CA LYS A 735 5.60 -68.79 15.70
C LYS A 735 4.17 -69.25 15.34
N GLY A 736 3.67 -68.69 14.23
CA GLY A 736 2.58 -69.16 13.34
C GLY A 736 1.89 -67.96 12.69
N SER A 737 1.94 -67.60 11.39
CA SER A 737 1.81 -68.27 10.07
C SER A 737 0.38 -68.74 9.70
N GLY A 738 -0.15 -68.23 8.59
CA GLY A 738 -1.37 -68.70 7.89
C GLY A 738 -2.37 -67.54 7.64
N ASN A 739 -2.54 -66.88 6.47
CA ASN A 739 -2.67 -67.24 5.04
C ASN A 739 -4.14 -67.35 4.55
N GLY A 740 -4.44 -66.76 3.38
CA GLY A 740 -5.70 -66.86 2.59
C GLY A 740 -6.64 -65.65 2.72
N GLY A 741 -6.89 -64.82 1.70
CA GLY A 741 -7.61 -65.10 0.44
C GLY A 741 -9.12 -64.92 0.69
N ASP A 742 -9.97 -64.20 -0.04
CA ASP A 742 -10.06 -63.65 -1.39
C ASP A 742 -11.13 -62.54 -1.36
N GLY A 743 -11.25 -61.71 -2.41
CA GLY A 743 -12.48 -60.91 -2.57
C GLY A 743 -12.42 -59.72 -3.51
N CYS A 744 -12.29 -59.99 -4.81
CA CYS A 744 -12.49 -59.04 -5.90
C CYS A 744 -13.94 -58.51 -5.95
N SER A 745 -14.17 -57.20 -6.06
CA SER A 745 -15.26 -56.66 -6.91
C SER A 745 -15.08 -55.17 -7.28
N THR A 746 -14.86 -54.95 -8.57
CA THR A 746 -15.48 -53.95 -9.48
C THR A 746 -15.70 -52.49 -9.07
N ARG A 747 -15.08 -51.64 -9.92
CA ARG A 747 -15.45 -50.26 -10.30
C ARG A 747 -16.96 -50.02 -10.45
N ASN A 748 -17.45 -48.86 -10.00
CA ASN A 748 -18.08 -47.84 -10.86
C ASN A 748 -18.60 -46.62 -10.06
N ARG A 749 -18.02 -45.46 -10.41
CA ARG A 749 -18.50 -44.06 -10.41
C ARG A 749 -17.70 -43.09 -9.54
#